data_AF-A0A2H5FGF9-F1
#
_entry.id   AF-A0A2H5FGF9-F1
#
_cell.length_a   1.000
_cell.length_b   1.000
_cell.length_c   1.000
_cell.angle_alpha   90.00
_cell.angle_beta   90.00
_cell.angle_gamma   90.00
#
_symmetry.space_group_name_H-M   'P 1'
#
loop_
_entity.id
_entity.type
_entity.pdbx_description
1 polymer ?
#
loop_
_entity_poly.entity_id
_entity_poly.type
_entity_poly.pdbx_seq_one_letter_code
_entity_poly.pdbx_strand_id
1 'polypeptide(L)'
;MSFSYIDFLQPEPQHAAPKSTEIPRLPNPQEALSHFKKNYPRDRLWQLVVDGALYSPWECAYQARHDAGYSSELKDKKRPERGWILYELREPGSLAAFFRGLKRAMQDIDDKTISEQLIKDLHAAVSINVKGEIIEELKPGDFKQRENQFTIYFEKKRVTVKGLKDFLDKLENKKFGDNREDNDSAILLYFKNKNQNTPLFCENFAQVKAKYHLTSNEELAQFILDNCIGYNYSAPWPNYINRLLSDAVEEYNSEITKLYDNSTNPNPDVILELIGKTIETCEQIHPFLDANGRTFVNLLLNRLLIQNGFPPATFFQPNLFDAHDYHVEVLKRAMLNTLEIYKGQNVFGFSIREMCKEDRDFFNPCNLYLMSLDDIAQIDKNTLTRAREKSTPILIKTRDKFQLYGDSQGNGMWSFTEIEDSNFNLMALPYEKGIIKRDNPLLAPDLIDRLKSGHMLFANFCELEEFEKMSDYPPLDQGMLRTFLQNAILRDDVEKFIELLEEGGTLGDLNEMPILFYAISQNAFDIVHYLQEKKLCNSDATFKGETPLMYAIKNNKKCVHTLAEYIDDIDALEQAKGLCKQDSKNHFDLDKRIQTLKKAKLELIPPKEVKKSGETRNIQDKRKEKVSKENDVDLSNKISLPSSQMTIQMSLPHPEPSMDSSYSISKRATIFSPNASKGMSQTNSTETKTSPTPHAKKPKGHKFSR
;
A
#
# COMPACT_ATOMS: atom_id res chain seq x y z
N MET A 1 11.20 7.56 -31.20
CA MET A 1 10.10 8.33 -30.58
C MET A 1 10.62 8.83 -29.24
N SER A 2 10.54 10.11 -28.95
CA SER A 2 10.98 10.69 -27.68
C SER A 2 9.81 10.72 -26.69
N PHE A 3 9.72 9.72 -25.82
CA PHE A 3 8.87 9.79 -24.64
C PHE A 3 9.36 10.90 -23.70
N SER A 4 8.43 11.53 -22.98
CA SER A 4 8.76 12.58 -22.03
C SER A 4 9.27 11.98 -20.71
N TYR A 5 10.15 12.69 -20.00
CA TYR A 5 10.69 12.18 -18.73
C TYR A 5 9.60 11.96 -17.67
N ILE A 6 8.51 12.72 -17.75
CA ILE A 6 7.31 12.65 -16.89
C ILE A 6 6.62 11.28 -17.03
N ASP A 7 6.69 10.63 -18.19
CA ASP A 7 5.98 9.39 -18.48
C ASP A 7 6.48 8.20 -17.62
N PHE A 8 7.67 8.30 -17.02
CA PHE A 8 8.22 7.27 -16.12
C PHE A 8 7.95 7.51 -14.63
N LEU A 9 7.38 8.67 -14.25
CA LEU A 9 6.81 8.90 -12.91
C LEU A 9 5.36 8.37 -12.80
N GLN A 10 4.97 7.51 -13.76
CA GLN A 10 3.68 6.84 -13.82
C GLN A 10 3.90 5.34 -14.04
N PRO A 11 3.44 4.46 -13.12
CA PRO A 11 2.61 3.35 -13.59
C PRO A 11 1.33 3.99 -14.17
N GLU A 12 1.03 3.79 -15.46
CA GLU A 12 -0.12 4.44 -16.11
C GLU A 12 -1.43 4.18 -15.33
N PRO A 13 -2.09 5.22 -14.79
CA PRO A 13 -3.54 5.20 -14.71
C PRO A 13 -4.06 5.37 -16.15
N GLN A 14 -5.20 4.77 -16.49
CA GLN A 14 -5.77 4.85 -17.85
C GLN A 14 -6.32 6.25 -18.24
N HIS A 15 -5.91 7.30 -17.53
CA HIS A 15 -6.42 8.66 -17.64
C HIS A 15 -5.25 9.65 -17.67
N ALA A 16 -5.00 10.25 -18.83
CA ALA A 16 -3.91 11.19 -19.04
C ALA A 16 -4.01 12.40 -18.09
N ALA A 17 -2.88 12.78 -17.49
CA ALA A 17 -2.81 13.84 -16.49
C ALA A 17 -3.31 15.19 -17.06
N PRO A 18 -4.29 15.86 -16.42
CA PRO A 18 -4.71 17.19 -16.83
C PRO A 18 -3.58 18.22 -16.65
N LYS A 19 -3.36 19.06 -17.66
CA LYS A 19 -2.48 20.23 -17.50
C LYS A 19 -3.14 21.20 -16.51
N SER A 20 -2.39 21.61 -15.49
CA SER A 20 -2.86 22.52 -14.42
C SER A 20 -3.92 21.94 -13.47
N THR A 21 -3.65 20.79 -12.86
CA THR A 21 -4.30 20.46 -11.58
C THR A 21 -3.71 21.32 -10.46
N GLU A 22 -4.39 22.37 -10.06
CA GLU A 22 -4.08 23.09 -8.82
C GLU A 22 -4.28 22.15 -7.61
N ILE A 23 -3.35 22.19 -6.65
CA ILE A 23 -3.49 21.42 -5.41
C ILE A 23 -4.29 22.28 -4.43
N PRO A 24 -5.39 21.76 -3.84
CA PRO A 24 -6.15 22.48 -2.82
C PRO A 24 -5.25 22.80 -1.62
N ARG A 25 -5.29 24.06 -1.21
CA ARG A 25 -4.55 24.59 -0.07
C ARG A 25 -5.53 25.23 0.92
N LEU A 26 -5.58 24.70 2.13
CA LEU A 26 -6.45 25.14 3.21
C LEU A 26 -5.78 26.30 3.99
N PRO A 27 -6.57 27.22 4.60
CA PRO A 27 -6.04 28.50 5.08
C PRO A 27 -5.24 28.43 6.38
N ASN A 28 -5.25 27.30 7.11
CA ASN A 28 -4.54 27.13 8.38
C ASN A 28 -4.12 25.65 8.62
N PRO A 29 -3.09 25.40 9.47
CA PRO A 29 -2.58 24.06 9.74
C PRO A 29 -3.61 23.08 10.34
N GLN A 30 -4.55 23.57 11.16
CA GLN A 30 -5.50 22.75 11.91
C GLN A 30 -6.61 22.24 11.00
N GLU A 31 -7.08 23.07 10.07
CA GLU A 31 -8.02 22.70 9.03
C GLU A 31 -7.38 21.71 8.05
N ALA A 32 -6.11 21.89 7.69
CA ALA A 32 -5.36 20.92 6.90
C ALA A 32 -5.17 19.58 7.63
N LEU A 33 -4.79 19.60 8.91
CA LEU A 33 -4.67 18.40 9.75
C LEU A 33 -6.02 17.71 9.97
N SER A 34 -7.09 18.48 10.17
CA SER A 34 -8.46 17.98 10.29
C SER A 34 -8.93 17.34 8.98
N HIS A 35 -8.69 17.99 7.84
CA HIS A 35 -8.99 17.46 6.51
C HIS A 35 -8.19 16.18 6.21
N PHE A 36 -6.92 16.12 6.59
CA PHE A 36 -6.11 14.89 6.50
C PHE A 36 -6.70 13.76 7.38
N LYS A 37 -6.92 14.01 8.68
CA LYS A 37 -7.49 13.04 9.63
C LYS A 37 -8.90 12.55 9.22
N LYS A 38 -9.69 13.39 8.56
CA LYS A 38 -11.06 13.08 8.10
C LYS A 38 -11.07 12.24 6.82
N ASN A 39 -10.23 12.56 5.84
CA ASN A 39 -10.35 12.03 4.49
C ASN A 39 -9.32 10.94 4.15
N TYR A 40 -8.21 10.79 4.90
CA TYR A 40 -7.25 9.72 4.65
C TYR A 40 -7.73 8.39 5.26
N PRO A 41 -7.96 7.32 4.47
CA PRO A 41 -8.42 6.02 4.99
C PRO A 41 -7.33 5.35 5.86
N ARG A 42 -7.70 4.93 7.07
CA ARG A 42 -6.76 4.44 8.10
C ARG A 42 -6.09 3.12 7.72
N ASP A 43 -6.88 2.26 7.10
CA ASP A 43 -6.52 1.01 6.42
C ASP A 43 -5.50 1.20 5.29
N ARG A 44 -5.24 2.45 4.88
CA ARG A 44 -4.30 2.84 3.82
C ARG A 44 -3.21 3.79 4.29
N LEU A 45 -3.14 4.12 5.58
CA LEU A 45 -2.22 5.14 6.12
C LEU A 45 -0.73 4.82 5.88
N TRP A 46 -0.41 3.53 5.69
CA TRP A 46 0.90 3.05 5.26
C TRP A 46 1.32 3.55 3.86
N GLN A 47 0.39 4.00 2.99
CA GLN A 47 0.71 4.62 1.69
C GLN A 47 1.44 5.97 1.81
N LEU A 48 1.64 6.51 3.02
CA LEU A 48 2.52 7.66 3.27
C LEU A 48 4.00 7.27 3.47
N VAL A 49 4.30 5.99 3.71
CA VAL A 49 5.66 5.49 3.99
C VAL A 49 6.14 4.41 3.03
N VAL A 50 5.25 3.57 2.51
CA VAL A 50 5.61 2.50 1.57
C VAL A 50 5.58 3.03 0.13
N ASP A 51 6.75 3.07 -0.51
CA ASP A 51 6.93 3.41 -1.92
C ASP A 51 5.88 2.73 -2.81
N GLY A 52 5.15 3.50 -3.63
CA GLY A 52 4.29 2.93 -4.68
C GLY A 52 5.02 2.00 -5.65
N ALA A 53 6.33 2.17 -5.81
CA ALA A 53 7.20 1.27 -6.57
C ALA A 53 7.16 -0.17 -6.05
N LEU A 54 7.01 -0.39 -4.73
CA LEU A 54 6.91 -1.72 -4.09
C LEU A 54 5.57 -2.44 -4.37
N TYR A 55 4.67 -1.81 -5.14
CA TYR A 55 3.47 -2.42 -5.72
C TYR A 55 3.60 -2.67 -7.22
N SER A 56 4.70 -2.23 -7.84
CA SER A 56 4.98 -2.56 -9.23
C SER A 56 5.59 -3.97 -9.33
N PRO A 57 5.07 -4.84 -10.22
CA PRO A 57 5.65 -6.16 -10.45
C PRO A 57 7.13 -6.11 -10.87
N TRP A 58 7.58 -4.99 -11.45
CA TRP A 58 8.97 -4.78 -11.87
C TRP A 58 9.92 -4.56 -10.69
N GLU A 59 9.60 -3.65 -9.76
CA GLU A 59 10.47 -3.37 -8.60
C GLU A 59 10.56 -4.61 -7.70
N CYS A 60 9.45 -5.30 -7.42
CA CYS A 60 9.48 -6.55 -6.67
C CYS A 60 10.33 -7.63 -7.37
N ALA A 61 10.25 -7.74 -8.70
CA ALA A 61 11.10 -8.66 -9.47
C ALA A 61 12.57 -8.21 -9.54
N TYR A 62 12.88 -6.91 -9.48
CA TYR A 62 14.24 -6.39 -9.32
C TYR A 62 14.77 -6.75 -7.93
N GLN A 63 14.02 -6.41 -6.89
CA GLN A 63 14.45 -6.51 -5.50
C GLN A 63 14.66 -7.97 -5.08
N ALA A 64 13.77 -8.89 -5.47
CA ALA A 64 13.95 -10.33 -5.25
C ALA A 64 15.13 -10.98 -6.01
N ARG A 65 15.79 -10.24 -6.93
CA ARG A 65 17.05 -10.65 -7.60
C ARG A 65 18.30 -10.07 -6.95
N HIS A 66 18.23 -8.91 -6.31
CA HIS A 66 19.38 -8.22 -5.72
C HIS A 66 19.50 -8.42 -4.20
N ASP A 67 18.38 -8.55 -3.47
CA ASP A 67 18.36 -8.74 -2.02
C ASP A 67 18.66 -10.22 -1.70
N ALA A 68 19.94 -10.55 -1.61
CA ALA A 68 20.45 -11.94 -1.55
C ALA A 68 19.98 -12.76 -0.33
N GLY A 69 19.38 -12.14 0.69
CA GLY A 69 18.83 -12.81 1.87
C GLY A 69 17.44 -13.43 1.69
N TYR A 70 16.71 -13.15 0.61
CA TYR A 70 15.37 -13.71 0.41
C TYR A 70 15.41 -15.23 0.13
N SER A 71 14.71 -16.00 0.96
CA SER A 71 14.60 -17.46 0.81
C SER A 71 13.99 -17.85 -0.55
N SER A 72 14.42 -19.00 -1.08
CA SER A 72 13.94 -19.51 -2.36
C SER A 72 12.42 -19.73 -2.39
N GLU A 73 11.80 -20.00 -1.24
CA GLU A 73 10.37 -20.25 -1.06
C GLU A 73 9.47 -19.05 -1.44
N LEU A 74 10.03 -17.83 -1.46
CA LEU A 74 9.34 -16.63 -1.93
C LEU A 74 9.49 -16.39 -3.43
N LYS A 75 10.40 -17.08 -4.12
CA LYS A 75 10.68 -16.87 -5.56
C LYS A 75 9.69 -17.58 -6.49
N ASP A 76 9.08 -18.68 -6.04
CA ASP A 76 8.09 -19.43 -6.84
C ASP A 76 6.64 -18.91 -6.71
N LYS A 77 6.36 -18.01 -5.75
CA LYS A 77 5.01 -17.48 -5.54
C LYS A 77 4.77 -16.26 -6.43
N LYS A 78 3.86 -16.41 -7.41
CA LYS A 78 3.44 -15.38 -8.40
C LYS A 78 2.70 -14.15 -7.81
N ARG A 79 3.06 -13.67 -6.62
CA ARG A 79 2.43 -12.51 -5.95
C ARG A 79 3.47 -11.39 -5.69
N PRO A 80 3.95 -10.70 -6.74
CA PRO A 80 4.85 -9.54 -6.63
C PRO A 80 4.10 -8.27 -6.19
N GLU A 81 3.09 -8.42 -5.33
CA GLU A 81 2.07 -7.43 -4.98
C GLU A 81 1.90 -7.45 -3.46
N ARG A 82 3.00 -7.18 -2.75
CA ARG A 82 3.09 -7.32 -1.28
C ARG A 82 3.77 -6.11 -0.63
N GLY A 83 3.69 -4.93 -1.22
CA GLY A 83 4.58 -3.81 -0.93
C GLY A 83 4.79 -3.49 0.55
N TRP A 84 3.73 -3.32 1.36
CA TRP A 84 3.85 -3.00 2.78
C TRP A 84 4.33 -4.20 3.61
N ILE A 85 4.00 -5.42 3.19
CA ILE A 85 4.48 -6.66 3.82
C ILE A 85 5.97 -6.82 3.54
N LEU A 86 6.44 -6.57 2.31
CA LEU A 86 7.86 -6.61 1.96
C LEU A 86 8.65 -5.49 2.66
N TYR A 87 8.04 -4.31 2.83
CA TYR A 87 8.60 -3.19 3.60
C TYR A 87 8.78 -3.58 5.08
N GLU A 88 7.73 -4.10 5.72
CA GLU A 88 7.75 -4.53 7.12
C GLU A 88 8.59 -5.80 7.34
N LEU A 89 8.70 -6.71 6.37
CA LEU A 89 9.57 -7.88 6.45
C LEU A 89 11.05 -7.53 6.28
N ARG A 90 11.38 -6.51 5.47
CA ARG A 90 12.75 -5.98 5.37
C ARG A 90 13.20 -5.41 6.72
N GLU A 91 12.31 -4.69 7.39
CA GLU A 91 12.61 -4.00 8.65
C GLU A 91 11.44 -4.13 9.66
N PRO A 92 11.35 -5.24 10.41
CA PRO A 92 10.23 -5.48 11.32
C PRO A 92 10.10 -4.41 12.40
N GLY A 93 8.89 -3.86 12.54
CA GLY A 93 8.55 -2.72 13.40
C GLY A 93 8.54 -1.37 12.67
N SER A 94 8.98 -1.29 11.41
CA SER A 94 9.17 -0.02 10.71
C SER A 94 7.87 0.73 10.36
N LEU A 95 6.78 0.05 10.00
CA LEU A 95 5.47 0.69 9.80
C LEU A 95 4.91 1.22 11.13
N ALA A 96 5.02 0.43 12.20
CA ALA A 96 4.59 0.86 13.52
C ALA A 96 5.42 2.05 14.04
N ALA A 97 6.72 2.09 13.71
CA ALA A 97 7.59 3.21 14.04
C ALA A 97 7.26 4.46 13.22
N PHE A 98 6.95 4.31 11.93
CA PHE A 98 6.40 5.40 11.12
C PHE A 98 5.11 5.98 11.73
N PHE A 99 4.15 5.16 12.16
CA PHE A 99 2.91 5.69 12.75
C PHE A 99 3.13 6.47 14.06
N ARG A 100 4.09 6.06 14.90
CA ARG A 100 4.51 6.87 16.07
C ARG A 100 5.17 8.18 15.66
N GLY A 101 6.05 8.13 14.66
CA GLY A 101 6.68 9.32 14.09
C GLY A 101 5.67 10.27 13.46
N LEU A 102 4.61 9.76 12.84
CA LEU A 102 3.51 10.55 12.29
C LEU A 102 2.66 11.18 13.41
N LYS A 103 2.40 10.47 14.51
CA LYS A 103 1.79 11.04 15.73
C LYS A 103 2.64 12.21 16.26
N ARG A 104 3.98 12.09 16.30
CA ARG A 104 4.89 13.19 16.70
C ARG A 104 4.92 14.33 15.68
N ALA A 105 4.99 14.05 14.39
CA ALA A 105 5.03 15.05 13.31
C ALA A 105 3.78 15.94 13.29
N MET A 106 2.63 15.40 13.71
CA MET A 106 1.34 16.10 13.75
C MET A 106 1.00 16.75 15.11
N GLN A 107 1.86 16.60 16.13
CA GLN A 107 1.78 17.42 17.34
C GLN A 107 2.24 18.85 17.04
N ASP A 108 1.74 19.83 17.78
CA ASP A 108 2.22 21.22 17.72
C ASP A 108 2.23 21.78 16.28
N ILE A 109 1.21 21.44 15.48
CA ILE A 109 1.14 21.72 14.04
C ILE A 109 1.05 23.23 13.73
N ASP A 110 0.71 24.06 14.73
CA ASP A 110 0.81 25.53 14.70
C ASP A 110 2.23 26.07 14.50
N ASP A 111 3.24 25.36 15.01
CA ASP A 111 4.63 25.84 14.98
C ASP A 111 5.20 25.72 13.57
N LYS A 112 5.04 26.80 12.78
CA LYS A 112 5.53 26.94 11.41
C LYS A 112 7.05 26.79 11.26
N THR A 113 7.80 26.79 12.36
CA THR A 113 9.25 26.60 12.33
C THR A 113 9.64 25.13 12.47
N ILE A 114 10.85 24.80 12.05
CA ILE A 114 11.52 23.54 12.35
C ILE A 114 12.65 23.77 13.34
N SER A 115 13.02 22.72 14.08
CA SER A 115 14.12 22.76 15.04
C SER A 115 14.92 21.46 15.00
N GLU A 116 16.19 21.52 15.42
CA GLU A 116 17.04 20.33 15.55
C GLU A 116 16.39 19.29 16.48
N GLN A 117 15.76 19.72 17.58
CA GLN A 117 15.08 18.82 18.52
C GLN A 117 13.88 18.12 17.86
N LEU A 118 13.05 18.81 17.08
CA LEU A 118 11.97 18.16 16.33
C LEU A 118 12.51 17.08 15.38
N ILE A 119 13.60 17.36 14.67
CA ILE A 119 14.24 16.39 13.76
C ILE A 119 14.75 15.16 14.53
N LYS A 120 15.36 15.36 15.70
CA LYS A 120 15.79 14.28 16.60
C LYS A 120 14.62 13.47 17.16
N ASP A 121 13.53 14.12 17.57
CA ASP A 121 12.30 13.46 18.04
C ASP A 121 11.68 12.58 16.95
N LEU A 122 11.64 13.06 15.70
CA LEU A 122 11.12 12.32 14.56
C LEU A 122 11.98 11.09 14.25
N HIS A 123 13.31 11.24 14.19
CA HIS A 123 14.22 10.12 14.03
C HIS A 123 14.08 9.10 15.17
N ALA A 124 14.02 9.56 16.43
CA ALA A 124 13.83 8.68 17.57
C ALA A 124 12.53 7.86 17.44
N ALA A 125 11.43 8.51 17.04
CA ALA A 125 10.15 7.84 16.88
C ALA A 125 10.15 6.75 15.80
N VAL A 126 10.83 6.97 14.66
CA VAL A 126 10.91 5.99 13.54
C VAL A 126 11.94 4.89 13.72
N SER A 127 12.90 5.04 14.63
CA SER A 127 13.97 4.05 14.84
C SER A 127 13.81 3.19 16.09
N ILE A 128 12.99 3.60 17.07
CA ILE A 128 12.66 2.76 18.25
C ILE A 128 11.98 1.45 17.84
N ASN A 129 12.42 0.33 18.41
CA ASN A 129 11.83 -1.01 18.25
C ASN A 129 11.68 -1.49 16.77
N VAL A 130 12.49 -0.95 15.85
CA VAL A 130 12.70 -1.50 14.51
C VAL A 130 13.80 -2.57 14.56
N LYS A 131 13.77 -3.54 13.65
CA LYS A 131 14.79 -4.58 13.46
C LYS A 131 15.37 -4.50 12.05
N GLY A 132 16.66 -4.79 11.90
CA GLY A 132 17.41 -4.65 10.65
C GLY A 132 18.92 -4.62 10.91
N GLU A 133 19.74 -4.67 9.86
CA GLU A 133 21.18 -4.97 9.94
C GLU A 133 22.04 -3.86 10.59
N ILE A 134 21.55 -2.63 10.71
CA ILE A 134 22.33 -1.45 11.14
C ILE A 134 22.07 -1.07 12.63
N ILE A 135 21.10 -1.74 13.29
CA ILE A 135 20.48 -1.23 14.52
C ILE A 135 21.33 -1.39 15.80
N GLU A 136 22.33 -2.25 15.86
CA GLU A 136 23.17 -2.41 17.07
C GLU A 136 24.00 -1.15 17.41
N GLU A 137 24.36 -0.34 16.40
CA GLU A 137 25.04 0.95 16.60
C GLU A 137 24.07 2.14 16.66
N LEU A 138 22.80 1.93 16.29
CA LEU A 138 21.85 3.02 16.11
C LEU A 138 21.23 3.44 17.44
N LYS A 139 21.52 4.68 17.83
CA LYS A 139 20.86 5.37 18.95
C LYS A 139 19.71 6.24 18.42
N PRO A 140 18.44 5.93 18.74
CA PRO A 140 17.30 6.69 18.22
C PRO A 140 17.38 8.17 18.66
N GLY A 141 17.36 9.09 17.69
CA GLY A 141 17.48 10.53 17.89
C GLY A 141 18.91 11.09 17.93
N ASP A 142 19.95 10.28 18.13
CA ASP A 142 21.35 10.75 18.07
C ASP A 142 21.85 10.82 16.63
N PHE A 143 22.68 11.84 16.32
CA PHE A 143 23.39 11.91 15.03
C PHE A 143 24.49 10.85 14.93
N LYS A 144 24.81 10.44 13.71
CA LYS A 144 25.88 9.45 13.43
C LYS A 144 27.22 9.89 14.01
N GLN A 145 27.95 8.96 14.64
CA GLN A 145 29.27 9.20 15.25
C GLN A 145 30.44 8.71 14.38
N ARG A 146 30.14 8.24 13.16
CA ARG A 146 31.10 7.81 12.13
C ARG A 146 30.60 8.20 10.74
N GLU A 147 31.43 8.01 9.72
CA GLU A 147 30.98 8.08 8.32
C GLU A 147 29.78 7.16 8.04
N ASN A 148 29.00 7.56 7.04
CA ASN A 148 28.01 6.70 6.41
C ASN A 148 28.15 6.82 4.88
N GLN A 149 28.13 5.68 4.18
CA GLN A 149 28.36 5.61 2.74
C GLN A 149 27.30 4.73 2.08
N PHE A 150 26.66 5.20 1.00
CA PHE A 150 25.61 4.45 0.28
C PHE A 150 25.71 4.63 -1.24
N THR A 151 25.13 3.71 -2.03
CA THR A 151 25.13 3.81 -3.51
C THR A 151 23.79 4.32 -4.04
N ILE A 152 23.84 5.37 -4.86
CA ILE A 152 22.71 5.84 -5.67
C ILE A 152 22.88 5.31 -7.10
N TYR A 153 21.91 4.52 -7.56
CA TYR A 153 21.91 3.88 -8.88
C TYR A 153 21.02 4.65 -9.88
N PHE A 154 21.53 4.93 -11.07
CA PHE A 154 20.87 5.75 -12.08
C PHE A 154 19.75 5.04 -12.83
N GLU A 155 19.77 3.70 -12.87
CA GLU A 155 18.72 2.90 -13.52
C GLU A 155 17.33 3.12 -12.91
N LYS A 156 17.27 3.46 -11.61
CA LYS A 156 16.04 3.82 -10.89
C LYS A 156 15.56 5.25 -11.17
N LYS A 157 16.24 5.99 -12.07
CA LYS A 157 15.97 7.38 -12.47
C LYS A 157 15.81 8.38 -11.31
N ARG A 158 16.52 8.12 -10.21
CA ARG A 158 16.53 8.97 -9.01
C ARG A 158 17.33 10.28 -9.16
N VAL A 159 18.00 10.44 -10.30
CA VAL A 159 18.98 11.50 -10.56
C VAL A 159 18.70 12.12 -11.92
N THR A 160 18.72 13.45 -12.00
CA THR A 160 18.61 14.22 -13.25
C THR A 160 19.90 14.99 -13.53
N VAL A 161 20.07 15.47 -14.76
CA VAL A 161 21.24 16.29 -15.14
C VAL A 161 21.31 17.56 -14.30
N LYS A 162 20.19 18.29 -14.17
CA LYS A 162 20.11 19.54 -13.41
C LYS A 162 20.21 19.32 -11.90
N GLY A 163 19.69 18.21 -11.37
CA GLY A 163 19.79 17.88 -9.94
C GLY A 163 21.18 17.42 -9.53
N LEU A 164 21.84 16.60 -10.35
CA LEU A 164 23.25 16.25 -10.15
C LEU A 164 24.18 17.45 -10.34
N LYS A 165 23.88 18.35 -11.30
CA LYS A 165 24.58 19.62 -11.47
C LYS A 165 24.48 20.50 -10.21
N ASP A 166 23.29 20.67 -9.65
CA ASP A 166 23.09 21.43 -8.40
C ASP A 166 23.86 20.80 -7.22
N PHE A 167 23.84 19.48 -7.11
CA PHE A 167 24.61 18.76 -6.10
C PHE A 167 26.13 18.95 -6.28
N LEU A 168 26.64 18.88 -7.52
CA LEU A 168 28.05 19.20 -7.84
C LEU A 168 28.41 20.65 -7.52
N ASP A 169 27.51 21.61 -7.78
CA ASP A 169 27.70 23.02 -7.41
C ASP A 169 27.75 23.20 -5.88
N LYS A 170 26.87 22.56 -5.12
CA LYS A 170 26.89 22.57 -3.64
C LYS A 170 28.23 22.04 -3.10
N LEU A 171 28.82 21.04 -3.77
CA LEU A 171 30.10 20.45 -3.41
C LEU A 171 31.29 21.34 -3.78
N GLU A 172 31.36 21.91 -4.98
CA GLU A 172 32.43 22.85 -5.35
C GLU A 172 32.39 24.14 -4.52
N ASN A 173 31.20 24.61 -4.14
CA ASN A 173 31.00 25.75 -3.24
C ASN A 173 31.08 25.40 -1.74
N LYS A 174 31.51 24.18 -1.38
CA LYS A 174 31.75 23.76 0.01
C LYS A 174 30.54 23.84 0.97
N LYS A 175 29.28 23.78 0.48
CA LYS A 175 28.08 23.88 1.35
C LYS A 175 28.13 22.89 2.52
N PHE A 176 28.72 21.71 2.27
CA PHE A 176 28.79 20.60 3.22
C PHE A 176 30.08 20.47 4.04
N GLY A 177 31.07 21.36 3.87
CA GLY A 177 32.36 21.28 4.57
C GLY A 177 33.55 21.65 3.68
N ASP A 178 34.74 21.78 4.29
CA ASP A 178 35.99 22.03 3.56
C ASP A 178 36.81 20.74 3.42
N ASN A 179 37.44 20.56 2.26
CA ASN A 179 38.10 19.32 1.84
C ASN A 179 39.65 19.44 1.85
N ARG A 180 40.23 20.40 2.59
CA ARG A 180 41.59 20.90 2.28
C ARG A 180 42.56 21.23 3.43
N GLU A 181 42.18 21.17 4.70
CA GLU A 181 43.15 21.35 5.80
C GLU A 181 43.54 20.02 6.46
N ASP A 182 42.56 19.12 6.66
CA ASP A 182 42.81 17.68 6.88
C ASP A 182 42.26 16.88 5.69
N ASN A 183 43.00 15.87 5.21
CA ASN A 183 42.60 15.10 4.02
C ASN A 183 41.38 14.18 4.25
N ASP A 184 41.00 13.94 5.51
CA ASP A 184 39.98 12.97 5.88
C ASP A 184 38.54 13.51 5.69
N SER A 185 38.33 14.83 5.68
CA SER A 185 37.00 15.46 5.80
C SER A 185 36.14 15.49 4.53
N ALA A 186 36.68 15.09 3.38
CA ALA A 186 36.06 15.33 2.08
C ALA A 186 34.83 14.45 1.82
N ILE A 187 33.78 15.02 1.23
CA ILE A 187 32.74 14.21 0.56
C ILE A 187 33.37 13.47 -0.63
N LEU A 188 33.22 12.14 -0.63
CA LEU A 188 33.73 11.26 -1.68
C LEU A 188 32.56 10.78 -2.55
N LEU A 189 32.61 11.15 -3.84
CA LEU A 189 31.75 10.61 -4.90
C LEU A 189 32.52 9.60 -5.76
N TYR A 190 32.27 8.31 -5.56
CA TYR A 190 32.88 7.25 -6.37
C TYR A 190 31.91 6.76 -7.44
N PHE A 191 32.06 7.29 -8.66
CA PHE A 191 31.25 6.89 -9.80
C PHE A 191 31.64 5.49 -10.32
N LYS A 192 30.67 4.59 -10.49
CA LYS A 192 30.90 3.21 -10.97
C LYS A 192 30.77 3.15 -12.50
N ASN A 193 31.87 2.82 -13.19
CA ASN A 193 31.92 2.74 -14.65
C ASN A 193 31.08 1.58 -15.21
N LYS A 194 30.17 1.86 -16.17
CA LYS A 194 29.30 0.86 -16.84
C LYS A 194 30.06 -0.34 -17.43
N ASN A 195 31.31 -0.13 -17.88
CA ASN A 195 32.06 -1.13 -18.64
C ASN A 195 33.09 -1.92 -17.83
N GLN A 196 33.37 -1.53 -16.57
CA GLN A 196 34.51 -2.08 -15.81
C GLN A 196 34.27 -2.29 -14.31
N ASN A 197 33.19 -1.74 -13.73
CA ASN A 197 32.94 -1.71 -12.27
C ASN A 197 34.09 -1.09 -11.42
N THR A 198 35.04 -0.42 -12.08
CA THR A 198 36.09 0.38 -11.44
C THR A 198 35.54 1.76 -11.04
N PRO A 199 36.07 2.39 -9.98
CA PRO A 199 35.83 3.80 -9.71
C PRO A 199 36.34 4.63 -10.88
N LEU A 200 35.49 5.48 -11.45
CA LEU A 200 35.86 6.25 -12.63
C LEU A 200 36.94 7.30 -12.29
N PHE A 201 36.77 8.03 -11.17
CA PHE A 201 37.74 8.98 -10.63
C PHE A 201 37.75 8.98 -9.09
N CYS A 202 38.90 9.36 -8.53
CA CYS A 202 39.07 9.86 -7.16
C CYS A 202 39.67 11.29 -7.19
N GLU A 203 39.58 11.96 -8.34
CA GLU A 203 40.19 13.26 -8.66
C GLU A 203 39.20 14.40 -8.35
N ASN A 204 39.68 15.63 -8.16
CA ASN A 204 38.76 16.76 -7.96
C ASN A 204 38.00 17.10 -9.25
N PHE A 205 36.79 17.66 -9.14
CA PHE A 205 35.91 17.87 -10.31
C PHE A 205 36.52 18.79 -11.38
N ALA A 206 37.41 19.72 -11.04
CA ALA A 206 38.13 20.53 -12.03
C ALA A 206 39.19 19.73 -12.80
N GLN A 207 39.85 18.76 -12.16
CA GLN A 207 40.74 17.79 -12.83
C GLN A 207 39.95 16.89 -13.78
N VAL A 208 38.80 16.36 -13.33
CA VAL A 208 37.89 15.56 -14.17
C VAL A 208 37.38 16.37 -15.36
N LYS A 209 36.90 17.60 -15.13
CA LYS A 209 36.46 18.50 -16.20
C LYS A 209 37.58 18.75 -17.24
N ALA A 210 38.79 19.09 -16.79
CA ALA A 210 39.93 19.27 -17.70
C ALA A 210 40.31 18.00 -18.50
N LYS A 211 40.27 16.84 -17.85
CA LYS A 211 40.64 15.51 -18.41
C LYS A 211 39.67 15.01 -19.49
N TYR A 212 38.41 15.44 -19.45
CA TYR A 212 37.37 15.10 -20.45
C TYR A 212 36.94 16.32 -21.30
N HIS A 213 37.69 17.42 -21.22
CA HIS A 213 37.44 18.68 -21.94
C HIS A 213 36.05 19.28 -21.70
N LEU A 214 35.50 19.06 -20.50
CA LEU A 214 34.23 19.60 -20.03
C LEU A 214 34.46 20.99 -19.41
N THR A 215 33.50 21.87 -19.61
CA THR A 215 33.56 23.30 -19.22
C THR A 215 32.69 23.63 -18.01
N SER A 216 31.67 22.82 -17.70
CA SER A 216 30.68 23.10 -16.66
C SER A 216 30.30 21.86 -15.83
N ASN A 217 29.61 22.07 -14.70
CA ASN A 217 29.03 20.99 -13.90
C ASN A 217 27.79 20.36 -14.55
N GLU A 218 27.17 21.04 -15.52
CA GLU A 218 26.07 20.48 -16.31
C GLU A 218 26.59 19.45 -17.33
N GLU A 219 27.68 19.77 -18.01
CA GLU A 219 28.40 18.83 -18.89
C GLU A 219 29.00 17.65 -18.10
N LEU A 220 29.50 17.90 -16.89
CA LEU A 220 29.96 16.84 -15.98
C LEU A 220 28.81 15.93 -15.52
N ALA A 221 27.66 16.50 -15.13
CA ALA A 221 26.48 15.73 -14.74
C ALA A 221 25.94 14.85 -15.88
N GLN A 222 25.85 15.41 -17.09
CA GLN A 222 25.47 14.67 -18.30
C GLN A 222 26.46 13.52 -18.58
N PHE A 223 27.77 13.83 -18.61
CA PHE A 223 28.82 12.83 -18.81
C PHE A 223 28.76 11.68 -17.79
N ILE A 224 28.51 11.99 -16.51
CA ILE A 224 28.35 11.00 -15.44
C ILE A 224 27.17 10.07 -15.71
N LEU A 225 25.99 10.61 -16.04
CA LEU A 225 24.78 9.82 -16.31
C LEU A 225 24.95 8.92 -17.56
N ASP A 226 25.64 9.41 -18.57
CA ASP A 226 25.91 8.67 -19.81
C ASP A 226 26.93 7.52 -19.59
N ASN A 227 27.89 7.66 -18.68
CA ASN A 227 29.03 6.72 -18.55
C ASN A 227 29.01 5.82 -17.30
N CYS A 228 28.22 6.15 -16.27
CA CYS A 228 28.23 5.44 -14.97
C CYS A 228 26.89 4.75 -14.65
N ILE A 229 26.92 3.66 -13.86
CA ILE A 229 25.68 3.03 -13.33
C ILE A 229 25.11 3.76 -12.11
N GLY A 230 25.91 4.62 -11.49
CA GLY A 230 25.61 5.30 -10.24
C GLY A 230 26.86 5.83 -9.55
N TYR A 231 26.70 6.36 -8.34
CA TYR A 231 27.80 6.77 -7.47
C TYR A 231 27.64 6.20 -6.05
N ASN A 232 28.76 5.87 -5.40
CA ASN A 232 28.80 5.86 -3.94
C ASN A 232 28.87 7.31 -3.46
N TYR A 233 28.07 7.65 -2.45
CA TYR A 233 28.13 8.92 -1.73
C TYR A 233 28.61 8.66 -0.31
N SER A 234 29.65 9.39 0.11
CA SER A 234 30.05 9.49 1.52
C SER A 234 29.48 10.79 2.08
N ALA A 235 28.49 10.67 2.96
CA ALA A 235 27.77 11.82 3.52
C ALA A 235 28.58 12.53 4.62
N PRO A 236 28.35 13.84 4.88
CA PRO A 236 29.16 14.68 5.78
C PRO A 236 29.60 14.05 7.09
N TRP A 237 30.84 14.35 7.50
CA TRP A 237 31.43 13.87 8.74
C TRP A 237 30.67 14.35 10.00
N PRO A 238 30.66 13.53 11.08
CA PRO A 238 29.96 13.82 12.34
C PRO A 238 30.16 15.23 12.93
N ASN A 239 31.37 15.78 12.82
CA ASN A 239 31.73 17.10 13.34
C ASN A 239 31.04 18.26 12.62
N TYR A 240 30.58 18.09 11.38
CA TYR A 240 29.87 19.14 10.64
C TYR A 240 28.35 19.10 10.81
N ILE A 241 27.77 17.96 11.22
CA ILE A 241 26.31 17.71 11.20
C ILE A 241 25.52 18.80 11.92
N ASN A 242 25.88 19.11 13.18
CA ASN A 242 25.15 20.08 14.00
C ASN A 242 25.07 21.46 13.30
N ARG A 243 26.19 21.90 12.68
CA ARG A 243 26.24 23.15 11.93
C ARG A 243 25.39 23.06 10.67
N LEU A 244 25.64 22.07 9.82
CA LEU A 244 24.95 21.93 8.53
C LEU A 244 23.43 21.83 8.68
N LEU A 245 22.96 21.12 9.70
CA LEU A 245 21.53 20.98 9.97
C LEU A 245 20.96 22.26 10.59
N SER A 246 21.70 22.96 11.46
CA SER A 246 21.32 24.29 11.96
C SER A 246 21.22 25.32 10.82
N ASP A 247 22.21 25.35 9.92
CA ASP A 247 22.23 26.21 8.74
C ASP A 247 20.98 25.96 7.86
N ALA A 248 20.62 24.69 7.63
CA ALA A 248 19.44 24.30 6.85
C ALA A 248 18.10 24.61 7.56
N VAL A 249 18.07 24.49 8.90
CA VAL A 249 16.94 24.87 9.76
C VAL A 249 16.72 26.39 9.73
N GLU A 250 17.80 27.18 9.85
CA GLU A 250 17.76 28.63 9.77
C GLU A 250 17.40 29.12 8.35
N GLU A 251 17.94 28.48 7.29
CA GLU A 251 17.58 28.74 5.89
C GLU A 251 16.06 28.58 5.67
N TYR A 252 15.48 27.44 6.07
CA TYR A 252 14.03 27.22 5.97
C TYR A 252 13.23 28.23 6.80
N ASN A 253 13.55 28.38 8.09
CA ASN A 253 12.80 29.24 9.01
C ASN A 253 12.83 30.71 8.57
N SER A 254 13.96 31.18 8.02
CA SER A 254 14.09 32.54 7.50
C SER A 254 13.24 32.76 6.24
N GLU A 255 13.33 31.85 5.26
CA GLU A 255 12.60 32.01 3.99
C GLU A 255 11.09 31.80 4.15
N ILE A 256 10.63 30.83 4.95
CA ILE A 256 9.18 30.64 5.16
C ILE A 256 8.56 31.84 5.88
N THR A 257 9.29 32.46 6.81
CA THR A 257 8.86 33.69 7.50
C THR A 257 8.75 34.85 6.50
N LYS A 258 9.81 35.09 5.70
CA LYS A 258 9.81 36.12 4.63
C LYS A 258 8.65 35.93 3.66
N LEU A 259 8.30 34.70 3.28
CA LEU A 259 7.19 34.44 2.36
C LEU A 259 5.84 34.91 2.94
N TYR A 260 5.57 34.62 4.22
CA TYR A 260 4.33 35.03 4.89
C TYR A 260 4.30 36.51 5.29
N ASP A 261 5.45 37.11 5.66
CA ASP A 261 5.55 38.56 5.95
C ASP A 261 5.25 39.41 4.71
N ASN A 262 5.63 38.93 3.51
CA ASN A 262 5.38 39.62 2.25
C ASN A 262 4.01 39.30 1.61
N SER A 263 3.30 38.26 2.06
CA SER A 263 1.95 37.92 1.55
C SER A 263 1.14 37.07 2.51
N THR A 264 -0.13 37.45 2.71
CA THR A 264 -1.13 36.63 3.43
C THR A 264 -1.49 35.34 2.69
N ASN A 265 -1.22 35.26 1.38
CA ASN A 265 -1.30 34.04 0.58
C ASN A 265 -0.06 33.97 -0.36
N PRO A 266 1.09 33.45 0.13
CA PRO A 266 2.29 33.31 -0.70
C PRO A 266 2.08 32.26 -1.78
N ASN A 267 2.76 32.41 -2.93
CA ASN A 267 2.62 31.50 -4.07
C ASN A 267 2.87 30.03 -3.65
N PRO A 268 1.88 29.12 -3.83
CA PRO A 268 2.02 27.71 -3.46
C PRO A 268 3.30 27.05 -3.97
N ASP A 269 3.68 27.32 -5.22
CA ASP A 269 4.83 26.65 -5.86
C ASP A 269 6.17 27.07 -5.25
N VAL A 270 6.26 28.31 -4.74
CA VAL A 270 7.46 28.81 -4.04
C VAL A 270 7.61 28.15 -2.67
N ILE A 271 6.49 27.84 -2.00
CA ILE A 271 6.50 27.09 -0.73
C ILE A 271 6.88 25.62 -0.98
N LEU A 272 6.33 25.00 -2.03
CA LEU A 272 6.67 23.61 -2.40
C LEU A 272 8.15 23.48 -2.81
N GLU A 273 8.70 24.45 -3.53
CA GLU A 273 10.12 24.54 -3.89
C GLU A 273 11.01 24.68 -2.64
N LEU A 274 10.62 25.52 -1.68
CA LEU A 274 11.33 25.69 -0.41
C LEU A 274 11.32 24.40 0.41
N ILE A 275 10.15 23.76 0.60
CA ILE A 275 10.03 22.47 1.29
C ILE A 275 10.90 21.41 0.60
N GLY A 276 10.85 21.32 -0.73
CA GLY A 276 11.65 20.39 -1.51
C GLY A 276 13.15 20.53 -1.25
N LYS A 277 13.67 21.76 -1.34
CA LYS A 277 15.10 22.08 -1.12
C LYS A 277 15.56 21.86 0.32
N THR A 278 14.71 22.13 1.30
CA THR A 278 15.02 21.83 2.71
C THR A 278 15.12 20.33 2.94
N ILE A 279 14.18 19.53 2.41
CA ILE A 279 14.23 18.06 2.54
C ILE A 279 15.41 17.46 1.78
N GLU A 280 15.69 17.93 0.57
CA GLU A 280 16.90 17.57 -0.20
C GLU A 280 18.18 17.90 0.57
N THR A 281 18.27 19.09 1.16
CA THR A 281 19.44 19.48 1.95
C THR A 281 19.62 18.57 3.18
N CYS A 282 18.52 18.18 3.86
CA CYS A 282 18.57 17.25 4.98
C CYS A 282 18.99 15.83 4.59
N GLU A 283 18.47 15.28 3.49
CA GLU A 283 18.89 13.96 2.96
C GLU A 283 20.34 13.96 2.50
N GLN A 284 20.80 15.06 1.85
CA GLN A 284 22.20 15.26 1.46
C GLN A 284 23.12 15.34 2.70
N ILE A 285 22.71 16.00 3.80
CA ILE A 285 23.48 16.00 5.07
C ILE A 285 23.56 14.58 5.67
N HIS A 286 22.50 13.78 5.50
CA HIS A 286 22.38 12.40 6.00
C HIS A 286 22.83 12.26 7.47
N PRO A 287 22.22 13.01 8.41
CA PRO A 287 22.72 13.18 9.77
C PRO A 287 22.62 11.92 10.64
N PHE A 288 21.80 10.93 10.26
CA PHE A 288 21.60 9.68 11.00
C PHE A 288 22.27 8.48 10.30
N LEU A 289 22.52 7.39 11.04
CA LEU A 289 23.10 6.15 10.48
C LEU A 289 22.14 5.41 9.54
N ASP A 290 20.84 5.53 9.77
CA ASP A 290 19.74 5.01 8.96
C ASP A 290 18.51 5.90 9.20
N ALA A 291 17.39 5.61 8.54
CA ALA A 291 16.08 6.22 8.71
C ALA A 291 15.99 7.72 8.38
N ASN A 292 16.99 8.28 7.67
CA ASN A 292 16.93 9.65 7.12
C ASN A 292 15.67 9.83 6.25
N GLY A 293 15.47 9.00 5.21
CA GLY A 293 14.26 8.98 4.36
C GLY A 293 12.93 8.97 5.13
N ARG A 294 12.83 8.13 6.16
CA ARG A 294 11.66 8.06 7.05
C ARG A 294 11.46 9.34 7.86
N THR A 295 12.55 9.96 8.30
CA THR A 295 12.56 11.17 9.11
C THR A 295 12.22 12.41 8.29
N PHE A 296 12.87 12.60 7.13
CA PHE A 296 12.69 13.80 6.32
C PHE A 296 11.57 13.63 5.29
N VAL A 297 11.69 12.67 4.36
CA VAL A 297 10.73 12.52 3.24
C VAL A 297 9.36 12.01 3.69
N ASN A 298 9.28 11.04 4.60
CA ASN A 298 7.97 10.50 5.02
C ASN A 298 7.31 11.29 6.18
N LEU A 299 8.08 12.03 6.99
CA LEU A 299 7.56 12.73 8.18
C LEU A 299 7.72 14.24 8.15
N LEU A 300 8.95 14.78 8.12
CA LEU A 300 9.15 16.23 8.17
C LEU A 300 8.48 16.93 6.98
N LEU A 301 8.66 16.40 5.77
CA LEU A 301 8.00 16.86 4.55
C LEU A 301 6.47 16.87 4.71
N ASN A 302 5.89 15.79 5.23
CA ASN A 302 4.44 15.67 5.41
C ASN A 302 3.90 16.61 6.50
N ARG A 303 4.68 16.90 7.55
CA ARG A 303 4.42 18.00 8.47
C ARG A 303 4.40 19.33 7.71
N LEU A 304 5.50 19.68 7.03
CA LEU A 304 5.65 20.97 6.35
C LEU A 304 4.55 21.23 5.30
N LEU A 305 4.11 20.20 4.57
CA LEU A 305 2.96 20.29 3.66
C LEU A 305 1.67 20.68 4.39
N ILE A 306 1.29 19.90 5.42
CA ILE A 306 0.07 20.13 6.20
C ILE A 306 0.10 21.50 6.91
N GLN A 307 1.25 21.91 7.43
CA GLN A 307 1.43 23.23 8.04
C GLN A 307 1.23 24.40 7.08
N ASN A 308 1.52 24.19 5.79
CA ASN A 308 1.31 25.20 4.75
C ASN A 308 -0.06 25.09 4.06
N GLY A 309 -0.95 24.21 4.55
CA GLY A 309 -2.32 24.04 4.07
C GLY A 309 -2.53 22.90 3.07
N PHE A 310 -1.47 22.18 2.69
CA PHE A 310 -1.52 21.15 1.64
C PHE A 310 -1.92 19.77 2.20
N PRO A 311 -2.45 18.86 1.37
CA PRO A 311 -2.48 17.43 1.72
C PRO A 311 -1.05 16.87 1.85
N PRO A 312 -0.84 15.78 2.61
CA PRO A 312 0.42 15.06 2.61
C PRO A 312 0.70 14.39 1.26
N ALA A 313 1.92 13.89 1.08
CA ALA A 313 2.43 13.29 -0.16
C ALA A 313 2.51 11.75 -0.09
N THR A 314 1.75 11.07 -0.95
CA THR A 314 1.85 9.63 -1.21
C THR A 314 2.76 9.38 -2.40
N PHE A 315 4.01 9.00 -2.15
CA PHE A 315 5.03 8.84 -3.19
C PHE A 315 4.97 7.51 -3.93
N PHE A 316 5.18 7.53 -5.26
CA PHE A 316 5.54 6.32 -6.00
C PHE A 316 7.00 5.95 -5.75
N GLN A 317 7.90 6.94 -5.77
CA GLN A 317 9.32 6.80 -5.44
C GLN A 317 9.69 8.01 -4.56
N PRO A 318 9.88 7.85 -3.24
CA PRO A 318 10.27 8.93 -2.32
C PRO A 318 11.77 9.24 -2.39
N ASN A 319 12.60 8.27 -2.80
CA ASN A 319 14.05 8.38 -2.87
C ASN A 319 14.50 9.19 -4.12
N LEU A 320 14.10 10.47 -4.18
CA LEU A 320 14.45 11.42 -5.23
C LEU A 320 15.23 12.64 -4.67
N PHE A 321 15.17 12.87 -3.36
CA PHE A 321 15.74 14.04 -2.68
C PHE A 321 17.28 13.98 -2.51
N ASP A 322 17.97 13.19 -3.33
CA ASP A 322 19.44 13.13 -3.40
C ASP A 322 20.01 14.09 -4.46
N ALA A 323 19.41 14.11 -5.67
CA ALA A 323 19.95 14.81 -6.85
C ALA A 323 18.92 14.92 -8.01
N HIS A 324 17.69 15.36 -7.70
CA HIS A 324 16.57 15.44 -8.67
C HIS A 324 15.89 16.82 -8.60
N ASP A 325 15.74 17.50 -9.74
CA ASP A 325 15.50 18.95 -9.78
C ASP A 325 14.04 19.41 -9.95
N TYR A 326 13.10 18.48 -9.95
CA TYR A 326 11.66 18.71 -10.14
C TYR A 326 10.88 18.55 -8.82
N HIS A 327 11.31 19.23 -7.75
CA HIS A 327 10.72 19.07 -6.42
C HIS A 327 9.22 19.39 -6.41
N VAL A 328 8.81 20.51 -7.02
CA VAL A 328 7.41 20.96 -7.08
C VAL A 328 6.52 19.95 -7.81
N GLU A 329 6.96 19.42 -8.95
CA GLU A 329 6.21 18.45 -9.74
C GLU A 329 6.10 17.10 -9.03
N VAL A 330 7.18 16.64 -8.39
CA VAL A 330 7.22 15.41 -7.57
C VAL A 330 6.26 15.53 -6.38
N LEU A 331 6.31 16.65 -5.65
CA LEU A 331 5.39 16.93 -4.53
C LEU A 331 3.94 17.01 -5.02
N LYS A 332 3.65 17.74 -6.11
CA LYS A 332 2.31 17.81 -6.72
C LYS A 332 1.80 16.43 -7.13
N ARG A 333 2.63 15.58 -7.76
CA ARG A 333 2.22 14.23 -8.15
C ARG A 333 1.90 13.36 -6.94
N ALA A 334 2.71 13.43 -5.89
CA ALA A 334 2.49 12.69 -4.65
C ALA A 334 1.26 13.20 -3.86
N MET A 335 0.97 14.50 -3.91
CA MET A 335 -0.26 15.07 -3.35
C MET A 335 -1.52 14.70 -4.16
N LEU A 336 -1.43 14.62 -5.49
CA LEU A 336 -2.52 14.09 -6.32
C LEU A 336 -2.86 12.64 -5.96
N ASN A 337 -1.85 11.80 -5.71
CA ASN A 337 -2.06 10.43 -5.22
C ASN A 337 -2.89 10.43 -3.91
N THR A 338 -2.55 11.28 -2.95
CA THR A 338 -3.32 11.48 -1.71
C THR A 338 -4.77 11.91 -1.97
N LEU A 339 -5.00 12.82 -2.92
CA LEU A 339 -6.34 13.31 -3.26
C LEU A 339 -7.19 12.26 -3.99
N GLU A 340 -6.58 11.34 -4.74
CA GLU A 340 -7.29 10.17 -5.27
C GLU A 340 -7.58 9.13 -4.16
N ILE A 341 -6.67 8.96 -3.19
CA ILE A 341 -6.90 8.14 -1.99
C ILE A 341 -8.11 8.66 -1.18
N TYR A 342 -8.26 9.98 -1.02
CA TYR A 342 -9.45 10.60 -0.38
C TYR A 342 -10.76 10.29 -1.11
N LYS A 343 -10.72 10.03 -2.42
CA LYS A 343 -11.87 9.60 -3.23
C LYS A 343 -12.05 8.07 -3.25
N GLY A 344 -11.32 7.34 -2.41
CA GLY A 344 -11.32 5.88 -2.34
C GLY A 344 -10.58 5.17 -3.47
N GLN A 345 -9.92 5.88 -4.39
CA GLN A 345 -9.34 5.29 -5.60
C GLN A 345 -8.16 4.36 -5.29
N ASN A 346 -8.00 3.31 -6.11
CA ASN A 346 -6.96 2.30 -5.94
C ASN A 346 -5.59 2.76 -6.48
N VAL A 347 -5.03 3.80 -5.87
CA VAL A 347 -3.69 4.31 -6.16
C VAL A 347 -2.63 3.22 -5.94
N PHE A 348 -1.78 3.03 -6.95
CA PHE A 348 -0.81 1.93 -7.12
C PHE A 348 -1.41 0.53 -7.32
N GLY A 349 -2.73 0.41 -7.54
CA GLY A 349 -3.37 -0.86 -7.90
C GLY A 349 -3.51 -1.88 -6.77
N PHE A 350 -3.26 -1.48 -5.52
CA PHE A 350 -3.34 -2.34 -4.34
C PHE A 350 -4.41 -1.86 -3.34
N SER A 351 -5.54 -2.57 -3.28
CA SER A 351 -6.57 -2.36 -2.25
C SER A 351 -6.39 -3.32 -1.09
N ILE A 352 -6.54 -2.85 0.15
CA ILE A 352 -6.60 -3.74 1.32
C ILE A 352 -7.76 -4.75 1.23
N ARG A 353 -8.81 -4.43 0.47
CA ARG A 353 -9.95 -5.34 0.23
C ARG A 353 -9.62 -6.47 -0.75
N GLU A 354 -8.52 -6.36 -1.50
CA GLU A 354 -8.02 -7.38 -2.44
C GLU A 354 -6.92 -8.25 -1.80
N MET A 355 -6.44 -7.91 -0.59
CA MET A 355 -5.56 -8.77 0.19
C MET A 355 -6.32 -10.01 0.69
N CYS A 356 -5.66 -11.17 0.72
CA CYS A 356 -6.21 -12.39 1.32
C CYS A 356 -6.33 -12.26 2.85
N LYS A 357 -7.13 -13.13 3.46
CA LYS A 357 -7.48 -13.04 4.88
C LYS A 357 -6.25 -12.96 5.79
N GLU A 358 -5.21 -13.76 5.55
CA GLU A 358 -4.00 -13.79 6.37
C GLU A 358 -3.24 -12.46 6.34
N ASP A 359 -3.14 -11.84 5.16
CA ASP A 359 -2.47 -10.56 4.98
C ASP A 359 -3.32 -9.42 5.59
N ARG A 360 -4.66 -9.55 5.61
CA ARG A 360 -5.57 -8.61 6.32
C ARG A 360 -5.54 -8.80 7.83
N ASP A 361 -5.52 -10.02 8.34
CA ASP A 361 -5.46 -10.35 9.77
C ASP A 361 -4.08 -9.96 10.37
N PHE A 362 -3.02 -9.89 9.56
CA PHE A 362 -1.76 -9.25 9.94
C PHE A 362 -1.91 -7.73 10.07
N PHE A 363 -2.58 -7.07 9.11
CA PHE A 363 -2.71 -5.61 9.10
C PHE A 363 -3.74 -5.07 10.09
N ASN A 364 -4.81 -5.83 10.36
CA ASN A 364 -5.90 -5.48 11.26
C ASN A 364 -5.70 -6.22 12.60
N PRO A 365 -4.98 -5.64 13.56
CA PRO A 365 -4.54 -6.38 14.72
C PRO A 365 -5.68 -6.79 15.65
N CYS A 366 -5.66 -8.07 16.02
CA CYS A 366 -6.16 -8.51 17.31
C CYS A 366 -5.36 -7.79 18.42
N ASN A 367 -5.92 -6.69 18.94
CA ASN A 367 -5.38 -6.02 20.11
C ASN A 367 -5.36 -7.00 21.30
N LEU A 368 -4.48 -6.74 22.26
CA LEU A 368 -4.57 -7.31 23.61
C LEU A 368 -4.60 -6.12 24.57
N TYR A 369 -5.75 -5.86 25.19
CA TYR A 369 -5.84 -4.78 26.17
C TYR A 369 -5.30 -5.27 27.52
N LEU A 370 -4.36 -4.53 28.08
CA LEU A 370 -3.83 -4.71 29.43
C LEU A 370 -4.40 -3.60 30.31
N MET A 371 -4.97 -3.96 31.46
CA MET A 371 -5.55 -2.99 32.40
C MET A 371 -5.16 -3.34 33.84
N SER A 372 -4.57 -2.41 34.59
CA SER A 372 -4.45 -2.52 36.05
C SER A 372 -5.57 -1.74 36.71
N LEU A 373 -6.35 -2.38 37.57
CA LEU A 373 -7.47 -1.76 38.28
C LEU A 373 -7.53 -2.26 39.73
N ASP A 374 -7.95 -1.41 40.66
CA ASP A 374 -8.06 -1.81 42.08
C ASP A 374 -9.28 -2.69 42.37
N ASP A 375 -10.20 -2.81 41.39
CA ASP A 375 -11.41 -3.62 41.37
C ASP A 375 -11.87 -3.90 39.92
N ILE A 376 -12.32 -5.13 39.61
CA ILE A 376 -12.92 -5.51 38.31
C ILE A 376 -14.18 -4.68 38.01
N ALA A 377 -14.91 -4.24 39.03
CA ALA A 377 -16.09 -3.39 38.90
C ALA A 377 -15.81 -2.02 38.25
N GLN A 378 -14.52 -1.65 38.07
CA GLN A 378 -14.10 -0.45 37.36
C GLN A 378 -13.98 -0.65 35.83
N ILE A 379 -13.98 -1.89 35.33
CA ILE A 379 -14.05 -2.13 33.87
C ILE A 379 -15.46 -1.81 33.42
N ASP A 380 -15.60 -0.82 32.54
CA ASP A 380 -16.91 -0.49 32.00
C ASP A 380 -17.45 -1.64 31.13
N LYS A 381 -18.77 -1.82 31.16
CA LYS A 381 -19.44 -2.91 30.44
C LYS A 381 -19.20 -2.87 28.93
N ASN A 382 -18.99 -1.69 28.34
CA ASN A 382 -18.77 -1.55 26.91
C ASN A 382 -17.34 -1.98 26.52
N THR A 383 -16.36 -1.87 27.43
CA THR A 383 -15.03 -2.46 27.22
C THR A 383 -15.07 -3.99 27.23
N LEU A 384 -15.80 -4.60 28.17
CA LEU A 384 -16.03 -6.05 28.18
C LEU A 384 -16.79 -6.53 26.93
N THR A 385 -17.85 -5.80 26.53
CA THR A 385 -18.60 -6.08 25.30
C THR A 385 -17.73 -5.96 24.05
N ARG A 386 -16.97 -4.86 23.89
CA ARG A 386 -16.07 -4.67 22.73
C ARG A 386 -14.95 -5.71 22.67
N ALA A 387 -14.41 -6.13 23.83
CA ALA A 387 -13.44 -7.22 23.92
C ALA A 387 -14.03 -8.54 23.38
N ARG A 388 -15.25 -8.89 23.80
CA ARG A 388 -15.97 -10.07 23.29
C ARG A 388 -16.31 -9.97 21.80
N GLU A 389 -16.78 -8.82 21.33
CA GLU A 389 -17.12 -8.58 19.92
C GLU A 389 -15.89 -8.67 19.00
N LYS A 390 -14.74 -8.14 19.43
CA LYS A 390 -13.46 -8.19 18.70
C LYS A 390 -12.65 -9.48 18.96
N SER A 391 -13.20 -10.47 19.67
CA SER A 391 -12.48 -11.68 20.13
C SER A 391 -11.12 -11.40 20.81
N THR A 392 -11.02 -10.26 21.49
CA THR A 392 -9.80 -9.70 22.09
C THR A 392 -9.82 -9.92 23.61
N PRO A 393 -8.98 -10.79 24.18
CA PRO A 393 -8.95 -10.98 25.62
C PRO A 393 -8.31 -9.79 26.36
N ILE A 394 -8.68 -9.59 27.63
CA ILE A 394 -8.14 -8.55 28.51
C ILE A 394 -7.40 -9.21 29.67
N LEU A 395 -6.12 -8.91 29.88
CA LEU A 395 -5.42 -9.31 31.10
C LEU A 395 -5.49 -8.17 32.13
N ILE A 396 -5.99 -8.52 33.31
CA ILE A 396 -6.36 -7.60 34.38
C ILE A 396 -5.52 -7.92 35.62
N LYS A 397 -4.92 -6.90 36.24
CA LYS A 397 -4.38 -7.00 37.60
C LYS A 397 -5.43 -6.52 38.61
N THR A 398 -5.62 -7.28 39.68
CA THR A 398 -6.40 -6.87 40.86
C THR A 398 -5.60 -7.16 42.13
N ARG A 399 -4.99 -6.12 42.73
CA ARG A 399 -4.23 -6.19 44.00
C ARG A 399 -3.19 -7.32 44.05
N ASP A 400 -3.57 -8.48 44.58
CA ASP A 400 -2.79 -9.70 44.81
C ASP A 400 -2.92 -10.78 43.72
N LYS A 401 -3.83 -10.58 42.75
CA LYS A 401 -4.24 -11.57 41.74
C LYS A 401 -4.22 -11.03 40.31
N PHE A 402 -4.23 -11.96 39.36
CA PHE A 402 -4.43 -11.70 37.93
C PHE A 402 -5.67 -12.41 37.42
N GLN A 403 -6.38 -11.78 36.48
CA GLN A 403 -7.52 -12.38 35.79
C GLN A 403 -7.46 -12.12 34.29
N LEU A 404 -7.72 -13.14 33.49
CA LEU A 404 -7.94 -13.01 32.05
C LEU A 404 -9.43 -12.98 31.78
N TYR A 405 -9.95 -11.88 31.25
CA TYR A 405 -11.28 -11.85 30.64
C TYR A 405 -11.18 -12.35 29.20
N GLY A 406 -11.73 -13.53 28.93
CA GLY A 406 -11.61 -14.18 27.63
C GLY A 406 -12.42 -15.47 27.53
N ASP A 407 -12.50 -16.03 26.33
CA ASP A 407 -12.97 -17.39 26.08
C ASP A 407 -11.85 -18.40 26.37
N SER A 408 -11.44 -18.53 27.63
CA SER A 408 -10.26 -19.31 28.06
C SER A 408 -10.33 -20.82 27.79
N GLN A 409 -11.44 -21.30 27.22
CA GLN A 409 -11.69 -22.70 26.87
C GLN A 409 -12.08 -22.90 25.38
N GLY A 410 -12.06 -21.84 24.57
CA GLY A 410 -12.43 -21.91 23.15
C GLY A 410 -13.87 -22.39 22.87
N ASN A 411 -14.81 -22.11 23.78
CA ASN A 411 -16.19 -22.60 23.73
C ASN A 411 -17.24 -21.47 23.57
N GLY A 412 -16.81 -20.23 23.33
CA GLY A 412 -17.63 -19.04 23.18
C GLY A 412 -18.05 -18.36 24.50
N MET A 413 -17.69 -18.91 25.67
CA MET A 413 -18.07 -18.37 26.98
C MET A 413 -16.98 -17.46 27.57
N TRP A 414 -17.09 -16.19 27.23
CA TRP A 414 -16.25 -15.11 27.76
C TRP A 414 -16.46 -14.94 29.27
N SER A 415 -15.41 -15.23 30.04
CA SER A 415 -15.42 -15.24 31.50
C SER A 415 -14.11 -14.72 32.08
N PHE A 416 -14.12 -14.34 33.36
CA PHE A 416 -12.90 -14.00 34.10
C PHE A 416 -12.28 -15.28 34.65
N THR A 417 -11.10 -15.65 34.15
CA THR A 417 -10.32 -16.79 34.62
C THR A 417 -9.18 -16.27 35.49
N GLU A 418 -9.09 -16.69 36.75
CA GLU A 418 -7.96 -16.31 37.61
C GLU A 418 -6.66 -17.00 37.14
N ILE A 419 -5.57 -16.23 37.12
CA ILE A 419 -4.23 -16.69 36.76
C ILE A 419 -3.35 -16.60 38.00
N GLU A 420 -2.80 -17.75 38.43
CA GLU A 420 -1.82 -17.76 39.51
C GLU A 420 -0.46 -17.20 39.04
N ASP A 421 0.00 -16.17 39.74
CA ASP A 421 1.30 -15.51 39.53
C ASP A 421 2.50 -16.48 39.64
N SER A 422 2.34 -17.54 40.44
CA SER A 422 3.29 -18.62 40.71
C SER A 422 3.92 -19.24 39.45
N ASN A 423 3.19 -19.25 38.34
CA ASN A 423 3.60 -19.85 37.08
C ASN A 423 4.32 -18.89 36.11
N PHE A 424 4.24 -17.57 36.39
CA PHE A 424 4.38 -16.53 35.37
C PHE A 424 5.12 -15.25 35.80
N ASN A 425 5.32 -15.00 37.10
CA ASN A 425 6.02 -13.82 37.64
C ASN A 425 5.45 -12.47 37.13
N LEU A 426 4.13 -12.40 36.98
CA LEU A 426 3.39 -11.22 36.55
C LEU A 426 3.49 -10.10 37.59
N MET A 427 3.67 -10.40 38.88
CA MET A 427 3.89 -9.41 39.94
C MET A 427 5.15 -8.55 39.74
N ALA A 428 6.17 -9.06 39.04
CA ALA A 428 7.40 -8.30 38.76
C ALA A 428 7.23 -7.29 37.59
N LEU A 429 6.16 -7.39 36.80
CA LEU A 429 5.92 -6.47 35.69
C LEU A 429 5.61 -5.05 36.22
N PRO A 430 6.16 -3.97 35.62
CA PRO A 430 5.94 -2.62 36.11
C PRO A 430 4.58 -2.05 35.63
N TYR A 431 3.60 -2.03 36.53
CA TYR A 431 2.25 -1.50 36.28
C TYR A 431 2.19 0.03 36.38
N GLU A 432 3.03 0.75 35.64
CA GLU A 432 2.90 2.22 35.54
C GLU A 432 1.64 2.60 34.76
N LYS A 433 0.68 3.24 35.46
CA LYS A 433 -0.61 3.71 34.90
C LYS A 433 -1.42 2.63 34.16
N GLY A 434 -1.21 1.36 34.49
CA GLY A 434 -2.03 0.24 34.05
C GLY A 434 -1.76 -0.34 32.67
N ILE A 435 -0.75 0.13 31.92
CA ILE A 435 -0.36 -0.42 30.63
C ILE A 435 1.09 -0.94 30.69
N ILE A 436 1.28 -2.25 30.54
CA ILE A 436 2.61 -2.84 30.36
C ILE A 436 2.97 -2.85 28.89
N LYS A 437 4.15 -2.35 28.56
CA LYS A 437 4.69 -2.37 27.18
C LYS A 437 5.35 -3.73 26.88
N ARG A 438 5.17 -4.19 25.64
CA ARG A 438 5.65 -5.50 25.14
C ARG A 438 7.18 -5.65 25.16
N ASP A 439 7.91 -4.55 25.16
CA ASP A 439 9.38 -4.49 25.22
C ASP A 439 9.95 -4.65 26.65
N ASN A 440 9.12 -4.91 27.65
CA ASN A 440 9.61 -5.22 28.99
C ASN A 440 10.33 -6.59 29.04
N PRO A 441 11.59 -6.66 29.51
CA PRO A 441 12.39 -7.89 29.49
C PRO A 441 11.89 -8.99 30.43
N LEU A 442 10.91 -8.73 31.29
CA LEU A 442 10.27 -9.72 32.15
C LEU A 442 9.13 -10.48 31.42
N LEU A 443 8.68 -10.03 30.25
CA LEU A 443 7.79 -10.77 29.36
C LEU A 443 8.57 -11.86 28.60
N ALA A 444 9.06 -12.86 29.35
CA ALA A 444 9.90 -13.93 28.82
C ALA A 444 9.21 -14.76 27.71
N PRO A 445 9.95 -15.34 26.75
CA PRO A 445 9.38 -16.24 25.74
C PRO A 445 8.56 -17.38 26.34
N ASP A 446 8.99 -17.94 27.47
CA ASP A 446 8.28 -18.98 28.23
C ASP A 446 6.85 -18.60 28.63
N LEU A 447 6.59 -17.34 28.97
CA LEU A 447 5.25 -16.82 29.30
C LEU A 447 4.38 -16.78 28.04
N ILE A 448 4.96 -16.31 26.93
CA ILE A 448 4.30 -16.27 25.61
C ILE A 448 4.01 -17.69 25.12
N ASP A 449 4.90 -18.66 25.38
CA ASP A 449 4.76 -20.07 25.00
C ASP A 449 3.70 -20.80 25.82
N ARG A 450 3.56 -20.50 27.12
CA ARG A 450 2.59 -21.17 28.00
C ARG A 450 1.16 -20.63 27.86
N LEU A 451 0.99 -19.44 27.31
CA LEU A 451 -0.31 -18.91 26.88
C LEU A 451 -0.85 -19.56 25.57
N LYS A 452 -0.03 -20.37 24.86
CA LYS A 452 -0.42 -21.04 23.60
C LYS A 452 -1.37 -22.23 23.77
N SER A 453 -1.76 -22.59 24.98
CA SER A 453 -2.63 -23.74 25.27
C SER A 453 -4.11 -23.57 24.86
N GLY A 454 -4.45 -22.49 24.14
CA GLY A 454 -5.79 -22.31 23.57
C GLY A 454 -5.88 -21.37 22.35
N HIS A 455 -5.13 -20.26 22.32
CA HIS A 455 -5.34 -19.21 21.31
C HIS A 455 -4.05 -18.69 20.65
N MET A 456 -4.13 -18.40 19.35
CA MET A 456 -3.11 -17.65 18.62
C MET A 456 -3.33 -16.14 18.80
N LEU A 457 -2.31 -15.40 19.26
CA LEU A 457 -2.28 -13.94 19.15
C LEU A 457 -0.87 -13.45 18.80
N PHE A 458 -0.79 -12.67 17.73
CA PHE A 458 0.41 -11.89 17.38
C PHE A 458 0.36 -10.49 18.01
N ALA A 459 1.45 -9.74 17.91
CA ALA A 459 1.59 -8.44 18.55
C ALA A 459 0.86 -7.33 17.80
N ASN A 460 0.30 -6.33 18.51
CA ASN A 460 0.22 -4.97 17.97
C ASN A 460 -0.09 -3.86 19.01
N PHE A 461 -0.23 -2.62 18.53
CA PHE A 461 -0.12 -1.37 19.30
C PHE A 461 -1.44 -0.84 19.87
N CYS A 462 -1.40 -0.33 21.10
CA CYS A 462 -2.45 0.49 21.71
C CYS A 462 -1.99 1.95 21.91
N GLU A 463 -2.63 2.89 21.22
CA GLU A 463 -2.92 4.27 21.70
C GLU A 463 -3.80 5.03 20.66
N LEU A 464 -4.99 4.48 20.35
CA LEU A 464 -5.89 4.95 19.29
C LEU A 464 -7.22 5.55 19.76
N GLU A 465 -7.45 5.73 21.06
CA GLU A 465 -8.75 6.17 21.61
C GLU A 465 -9.30 7.51 21.06
N GLU A 466 -8.41 8.44 20.67
CA GLU A 466 -8.82 9.70 20.03
C GLU A 466 -9.28 9.51 18.57
N PHE A 467 -8.85 8.43 17.91
CA PHE A 467 -9.27 8.07 16.56
C PHE A 467 -10.45 7.10 16.57
N GLU A 468 -10.57 6.16 17.51
CA GLU A 468 -11.65 5.15 17.52
C GLU A 468 -13.06 5.77 17.54
N LYS A 469 -13.24 7.00 18.06
CA LYS A 469 -14.50 7.77 18.09
C LYS A 469 -15.05 8.23 16.72
N MET A 470 -14.52 7.73 15.61
CA MET A 470 -14.97 8.04 14.24
C MET A 470 -15.20 6.76 13.42
N SER A 471 -15.48 5.62 14.07
CA SER A 471 -15.52 4.30 13.43
C SER A 471 -16.86 3.93 12.78
N ASP A 472 -17.80 4.87 12.64
CA ASP A 472 -19.07 4.66 11.94
C ASP A 472 -18.89 4.75 10.42
N TYR A 473 -18.18 3.78 9.84
CA TYR A 473 -18.21 3.57 8.40
C TYR A 473 -19.63 3.13 8.00
N PRO A 474 -20.28 3.78 7.01
CA PRO A 474 -21.49 3.22 6.44
C PRO A 474 -21.16 1.89 5.75
N PRO A 475 -22.06 0.89 5.78
CA PRO A 475 -21.88 -0.35 5.03
C PRO A 475 -21.74 -0.05 3.54
N LEU A 476 -21.04 -0.93 2.81
CA LEU A 476 -20.82 -0.76 1.38
C LEU A 476 -22.15 -0.67 0.63
N ASP A 477 -22.28 0.32 -0.26
CA ASP A 477 -23.41 0.36 -1.17
C ASP A 477 -23.36 -0.82 -2.15
N GLN A 478 -24.54 -1.22 -2.63
CA GLN A 478 -24.69 -2.35 -3.55
C GLN A 478 -24.00 -2.13 -4.91
N GLY A 479 -23.70 -0.88 -5.30
CA GLY A 479 -22.92 -0.58 -6.50
C GLY A 479 -21.45 -0.94 -6.34
N MET A 480 -20.84 -0.59 -5.20
CA MET A 480 -19.49 -1.03 -4.85
C MET A 480 -19.41 -2.57 -4.75
N LEU A 481 -20.32 -3.21 -4.00
CA LEU A 481 -20.34 -4.67 -3.84
C LEU A 481 -20.48 -5.38 -5.20
N ARG A 482 -21.40 -4.94 -6.07
CA ARG A 482 -21.59 -5.47 -7.42
C ARG A 482 -20.34 -5.32 -8.30
N THR A 483 -19.60 -4.22 -8.15
CA THR A 483 -18.33 -3.98 -8.87
C THR A 483 -17.23 -4.93 -8.38
N PHE A 484 -17.12 -5.16 -7.06
CA PHE A 484 -16.15 -6.12 -6.53
C PHE A 484 -16.51 -7.57 -6.90
N LEU A 485 -17.79 -7.94 -6.94
CA LEU A 485 -18.24 -9.26 -7.41
C LEU A 485 -17.90 -9.50 -8.89
N GLN A 486 -18.02 -8.47 -9.74
CA GLN A 486 -17.53 -8.54 -11.12
C GLN A 486 -16.02 -8.79 -11.19
N ASN A 487 -15.22 -8.08 -10.38
CA ASN A 487 -13.77 -8.24 -10.36
C ASN A 487 -13.32 -9.61 -9.81
N ALA A 488 -14.00 -10.16 -8.80
CA ALA A 488 -13.74 -11.52 -8.31
C ALA A 488 -14.02 -12.56 -9.41
N ILE A 489 -15.15 -12.43 -10.11
CA ILE A 489 -15.49 -13.30 -11.26
C ILE A 489 -14.47 -13.17 -12.40
N LEU A 490 -14.01 -11.97 -12.73
CA LEU A 490 -12.99 -11.74 -13.76
C LEU A 490 -11.62 -12.36 -13.43
N ARG A 491 -11.38 -12.72 -12.16
CA ARG A 491 -10.14 -13.35 -11.66
C ARG A 491 -10.29 -14.84 -11.31
N ASP A 492 -11.51 -15.38 -11.29
CA ASP A 492 -11.87 -16.67 -10.68
C ASP A 492 -11.50 -16.76 -9.18
N ASP A 493 -11.57 -15.63 -8.47
CA ASP A 493 -11.21 -15.50 -7.05
C ASP A 493 -12.41 -15.92 -6.17
N VAL A 494 -12.52 -17.22 -5.93
CA VAL A 494 -13.67 -17.81 -5.21
C VAL A 494 -13.70 -17.41 -3.74
N GLU A 495 -12.55 -17.27 -3.07
CA GLU A 495 -12.47 -16.80 -1.69
C GLU A 495 -12.99 -15.36 -1.56
N LYS A 496 -12.53 -14.43 -2.42
CA LYS A 496 -13.03 -13.05 -2.39
C LYS A 496 -14.49 -12.96 -2.83
N PHE A 497 -14.94 -13.84 -3.75
CA PHE A 497 -16.34 -13.93 -4.13
C PHE A 497 -17.25 -14.29 -2.94
N ILE A 498 -16.86 -15.30 -2.13
CA ILE A 498 -17.59 -15.70 -0.91
C ILE A 498 -17.68 -14.54 0.07
N GLU A 499 -16.55 -13.92 0.39
CA GLU A 499 -16.47 -12.79 1.33
C GLU A 499 -17.40 -11.64 0.95
N LEU A 500 -17.50 -11.31 -0.34
CA LEU A 500 -18.38 -10.25 -0.83
C LEU A 500 -19.88 -10.58 -0.69
N LEU A 501 -20.26 -11.86 -0.66
CA LEU A 501 -21.63 -12.27 -0.34
C LEU A 501 -21.90 -12.17 1.17
N GLU A 502 -20.90 -12.48 2.00
CA GLU A 502 -20.97 -12.30 3.47
C GLU A 502 -21.02 -10.82 3.87
N GLU A 503 -20.36 -9.92 3.13
CA GLU A 503 -20.51 -8.45 3.22
C GLU A 503 -21.89 -7.94 2.73
N GLY A 504 -22.80 -8.83 2.31
CA GLY A 504 -24.16 -8.49 1.86
C GLY A 504 -24.28 -8.21 0.36
N GLY A 505 -23.29 -8.59 -0.45
CA GLY A 505 -23.36 -8.52 -1.91
C GLY A 505 -24.47 -9.42 -2.47
N THR A 506 -25.31 -8.87 -3.34
CA THR A 506 -26.45 -9.60 -3.89
C THR A 506 -26.10 -10.37 -5.17
N LEU A 507 -26.62 -11.60 -5.30
CA LEU A 507 -26.50 -12.47 -6.48
C LEU A 507 -27.36 -12.00 -7.69
N GLY A 508 -27.60 -10.69 -7.79
CA GLY A 508 -28.37 -10.10 -8.89
C GLY A 508 -27.62 -10.09 -10.21
N ASP A 509 -28.30 -9.63 -11.27
CA ASP A 509 -27.70 -9.57 -12.60
C ASP A 509 -26.46 -8.65 -12.63
N LEU A 510 -25.41 -9.11 -13.28
CA LEU A 510 -24.21 -8.35 -13.58
C LEU A 510 -24.28 -7.96 -15.07
N ASN A 511 -24.44 -6.66 -15.34
CA ASN A 511 -24.60 -6.12 -16.71
C ASN A 511 -25.73 -6.83 -17.48
N GLU A 512 -26.91 -6.93 -16.86
CA GLU A 512 -28.13 -7.60 -17.40
C GLU A 512 -27.97 -9.11 -17.65
N MET A 513 -26.91 -9.73 -17.13
CA MET A 513 -26.65 -11.17 -17.21
C MET A 513 -26.68 -11.79 -15.81
N PRO A 514 -27.45 -12.86 -15.55
CA PRO A 514 -27.47 -13.50 -14.23
C PRO A 514 -26.08 -14.01 -13.85
N ILE A 515 -25.73 -13.92 -12.56
CA ILE A 515 -24.33 -14.04 -12.10
C ILE A 515 -23.64 -15.36 -12.51
N LEU A 516 -24.37 -16.47 -12.56
CA LEU A 516 -23.89 -17.76 -13.07
C LEU A 516 -23.50 -17.71 -14.56
N PHE A 517 -24.32 -17.06 -15.40
CA PHE A 517 -24.04 -16.90 -16.83
C PHE A 517 -22.86 -15.95 -17.05
N TYR A 518 -22.74 -14.90 -16.22
CA TYR A 518 -21.58 -14.03 -16.23
C TYR A 518 -20.29 -14.80 -15.87
N ALA A 519 -20.30 -15.59 -14.80
CA ALA A 519 -19.19 -16.44 -14.39
C ALA A 519 -18.76 -17.44 -15.49
N ILE A 520 -19.72 -18.10 -16.14
CA ILE A 520 -19.46 -18.98 -17.30
C ILE A 520 -18.80 -18.19 -18.44
N SER A 521 -19.27 -16.96 -18.74
CA SER A 521 -18.74 -16.11 -19.81
C SER A 521 -17.30 -15.63 -19.57
N GLN A 522 -16.92 -15.40 -18.30
CA GLN A 522 -15.56 -14.97 -17.93
C GLN A 522 -14.59 -16.13 -17.68
N ASN A 523 -15.05 -17.37 -17.81
CA ASN A 523 -14.28 -18.57 -17.45
C ASN A 523 -13.92 -18.66 -15.96
N ALA A 524 -14.81 -18.19 -15.08
CA ALA A 524 -14.71 -18.42 -13.65
C ALA A 524 -15.20 -19.84 -13.31
N PHE A 525 -14.29 -20.82 -13.36
CA PHE A 525 -14.58 -22.24 -13.13
C PHE A 525 -14.86 -22.54 -11.65
N ASP A 526 -14.03 -22.02 -10.74
CA ASP A 526 -14.13 -22.29 -9.31
C ASP A 526 -15.35 -21.57 -8.70
N ILE A 527 -15.65 -20.36 -9.17
CA ILE A 527 -16.90 -19.66 -8.81
C ILE A 527 -18.14 -20.36 -9.38
N VAL A 528 -18.09 -20.91 -10.61
CA VAL A 528 -19.20 -21.72 -11.16
C VAL A 528 -19.42 -23.00 -10.35
N HIS A 529 -18.35 -23.66 -9.89
CA HIS A 529 -18.44 -24.81 -8.98
C HIS A 529 -19.13 -24.40 -7.66
N TYR A 530 -18.63 -23.35 -6.99
CA TYR A 530 -19.20 -22.85 -5.74
C TYR A 530 -20.70 -22.50 -5.86
N LEU A 531 -21.10 -21.78 -6.91
CA LEU A 531 -22.50 -21.38 -7.13
C LEU A 531 -23.45 -22.58 -7.28
N GLN A 532 -22.99 -23.67 -7.89
CA GLN A 532 -23.75 -24.92 -8.03
C GLN A 532 -23.74 -25.75 -6.74
N GLU A 533 -22.56 -25.95 -6.13
CA GLU A 533 -22.38 -26.73 -4.91
C GLU A 533 -23.23 -26.19 -3.75
N LYS A 534 -23.25 -24.87 -3.58
CA LYS A 534 -24.09 -24.19 -2.57
C LYS A 534 -25.53 -23.95 -3.01
N LYS A 535 -25.91 -24.36 -4.23
CA LYS A 535 -27.24 -24.16 -4.85
C LYS A 535 -27.71 -22.70 -4.86
N LEU A 536 -26.77 -21.77 -5.00
CA LEU A 536 -27.01 -20.32 -5.02
C LEU A 536 -27.58 -19.82 -6.36
N CYS A 537 -27.51 -20.63 -7.41
CA CYS A 537 -28.15 -20.38 -8.70
C CYS A 537 -28.82 -21.66 -9.20
N ASN A 538 -29.98 -21.52 -9.86
CA ASN A 538 -30.71 -22.65 -10.44
C ASN A 538 -30.02 -23.15 -11.72
N SER A 539 -29.76 -24.45 -11.82
CA SER A 539 -29.26 -25.14 -13.02
C SER A 539 -30.18 -25.00 -14.24
N ASP A 540 -31.46 -24.76 -13.99
CA ASP A 540 -32.50 -24.76 -15.02
C ASP A 540 -32.93 -23.34 -15.42
N ALA A 541 -32.31 -22.31 -14.81
CA ALA A 541 -32.54 -20.92 -15.18
C ALA A 541 -32.12 -20.66 -16.63
N THR A 542 -32.97 -19.99 -17.42
CA THR A 542 -32.66 -19.69 -18.83
C THR A 542 -32.28 -18.23 -19.03
N PHE A 543 -31.14 -17.98 -19.68
CA PHE A 543 -30.76 -16.67 -20.20
C PHE A 543 -30.81 -16.70 -21.72
N LYS A 544 -31.55 -15.78 -22.35
CA LYS A 544 -31.75 -15.72 -23.82
C LYS A 544 -32.25 -17.05 -24.44
N GLY A 545 -32.97 -17.86 -23.66
CA GLY A 545 -33.49 -19.18 -24.06
C GLY A 545 -32.51 -20.34 -23.88
N GLU A 546 -31.37 -20.13 -23.22
CA GLU A 546 -30.32 -21.14 -22.99
C GLU A 546 -30.18 -21.43 -21.50
N THR A 547 -30.10 -22.71 -21.10
CA THR A 547 -29.68 -23.08 -19.74
C THR A 547 -28.17 -22.81 -19.56
N PRO A 548 -27.63 -22.80 -18.32
CA PRO A 548 -26.22 -22.52 -18.08
C PRO A 548 -25.31 -23.53 -18.78
N LEU A 549 -25.71 -24.80 -18.86
CA LEU A 549 -24.97 -25.84 -19.59
C LEU A 549 -24.97 -25.57 -21.11
N MET A 550 -26.11 -25.18 -21.69
CA MET A 550 -26.19 -24.82 -23.12
C MET A 550 -25.33 -23.59 -23.45
N TYR A 551 -25.35 -22.59 -22.56
CA TYR A 551 -24.55 -21.38 -22.68
C TYR A 551 -23.06 -21.66 -22.51
N ALA A 552 -22.66 -22.57 -21.60
CA ALA A 552 -21.28 -23.04 -21.48
C ALA A 552 -20.81 -23.78 -22.74
N ILE A 553 -21.62 -24.68 -23.31
CA ILE A 553 -21.28 -25.40 -24.55
C ILE A 553 -20.98 -24.45 -25.72
N LYS A 554 -21.67 -23.30 -25.79
CA LYS A 554 -21.46 -22.27 -26.81
C LYS A 554 -20.30 -21.32 -26.53
N ASN A 555 -20.17 -20.84 -25.29
CA ASN A 555 -19.25 -19.75 -24.93
C ASN A 555 -17.96 -20.22 -24.24
N ASN A 556 -18.05 -21.22 -23.37
CA ASN A 556 -16.91 -21.69 -22.58
C ASN A 556 -16.95 -23.19 -22.23
N LYS A 557 -16.06 -23.93 -22.88
CA LYS A 557 -15.93 -25.38 -22.73
C LYS A 557 -15.48 -25.86 -21.33
N LYS A 558 -14.81 -25.06 -20.49
CA LYS A 558 -14.35 -25.56 -19.16
C LYS A 558 -15.51 -25.84 -18.20
N CYS A 559 -16.44 -24.90 -18.07
CA CYS A 559 -17.57 -25.01 -17.14
C CYS A 559 -18.56 -26.14 -17.49
N VAL A 560 -18.49 -26.70 -18.71
CA VAL A 560 -19.37 -27.80 -19.17
C VAL A 560 -19.25 -29.04 -18.29
N HIS A 561 -18.04 -29.38 -17.80
CA HIS A 561 -17.87 -30.55 -16.93
C HIS A 561 -18.57 -30.34 -15.59
N THR A 562 -18.31 -29.22 -14.92
CA THR A 562 -18.91 -28.85 -13.63
C THR A 562 -20.42 -28.84 -13.70
N LEU A 563 -20.98 -28.12 -14.67
CA LEU A 563 -22.44 -27.97 -14.82
C LEU A 563 -23.15 -29.30 -15.11
N ALA A 564 -22.50 -30.22 -15.85
CA ALA A 564 -23.07 -31.53 -16.12
C ALA A 564 -23.13 -32.44 -14.89
N GLU A 565 -22.30 -32.22 -13.86
CA GLU A 565 -22.29 -33.03 -12.63
C GLU A 565 -23.45 -32.70 -11.67
N TYR A 566 -24.00 -31.48 -11.75
CA TYR A 566 -25.16 -31.04 -10.95
C TYR A 566 -26.51 -31.22 -11.66
N ILE A 567 -26.51 -31.63 -12.94
CA ILE A 567 -27.75 -31.91 -13.69
C ILE A 567 -28.04 -33.41 -13.63
N ASP A 568 -29.19 -33.77 -13.07
CA ASP A 568 -29.71 -35.15 -13.02
C ASP A 568 -30.75 -35.43 -14.14
N ASP A 569 -31.21 -34.40 -14.85
CA ASP A 569 -32.09 -34.57 -16.02
C ASP A 569 -31.30 -35.07 -17.24
N ILE A 570 -31.59 -36.32 -17.60
CA ILE A 570 -31.03 -37.01 -18.77
C ILE A 570 -31.45 -36.34 -20.08
N ASP A 571 -32.67 -35.79 -20.16
CA ASP A 571 -33.20 -35.24 -21.41
C ASP A 571 -32.60 -33.84 -21.67
N ALA A 572 -32.43 -33.01 -20.63
CA ALA A 572 -31.62 -31.79 -20.71
C ALA A 572 -30.15 -32.07 -21.09
N LEU A 573 -29.54 -33.13 -20.58
CA LEU A 573 -28.16 -33.52 -20.94
C LEU A 573 -28.04 -33.99 -22.40
N GLU A 574 -28.99 -34.79 -22.90
CA GLU A 574 -29.02 -35.21 -24.32
C GLU A 574 -29.33 -34.03 -25.25
N GLN A 575 -30.20 -33.09 -24.84
CA GLN A 575 -30.47 -31.84 -25.57
C GLN A 575 -29.21 -30.96 -25.65
N ALA A 576 -28.50 -30.79 -24.53
CA ALA A 576 -27.25 -30.04 -24.46
C ALA A 576 -26.15 -30.69 -25.33
N LYS A 577 -26.01 -32.02 -25.26
CA LYS A 577 -25.14 -32.82 -26.14
C LYS A 577 -25.50 -32.64 -27.62
N GLY A 578 -26.78 -32.47 -27.97
CA GLY A 578 -27.23 -32.13 -29.33
C GLY A 578 -26.74 -30.76 -29.84
N LEU A 579 -26.35 -29.83 -28.96
CA LEU A 579 -25.76 -28.53 -29.34
C LEU A 579 -24.24 -28.61 -29.56
N CYS A 580 -23.58 -29.67 -29.09
CA CYS A 580 -22.17 -29.94 -29.39
C CYS A 580 -22.01 -30.35 -30.86
N LYS A 581 -21.79 -29.36 -31.74
CA LYS A 581 -21.33 -29.63 -33.12
C LYS A 581 -20.13 -30.57 -33.08
N GLN A 582 -20.09 -31.54 -33.98
CA GLN A 582 -19.20 -32.73 -34.00
C GLN A 582 -17.69 -32.42 -34.19
N ASP A 583 -17.25 -31.19 -33.96
CA ASP A 583 -15.92 -30.72 -34.36
C ASP A 583 -14.95 -30.60 -33.16
N SER A 584 -13.78 -31.21 -33.34
CA SER A 584 -12.63 -31.29 -32.44
C SER A 584 -12.67 -32.30 -31.28
N LYS A 585 -11.45 -32.76 -30.92
CA LYS A 585 -11.15 -33.91 -30.04
C LYS A 585 -11.49 -33.70 -28.56
N ASN A 586 -12.05 -32.55 -28.20
CA ASN A 586 -12.42 -32.20 -26.83
C ASN A 586 -13.93 -32.45 -26.62
N HIS A 587 -14.40 -33.65 -27.00
CA HIS A 587 -15.76 -34.09 -26.67
C HIS A 587 -15.81 -34.40 -25.17
N PHE A 588 -16.49 -33.52 -24.42
CA PHE A 588 -16.73 -33.70 -22.99
C PHE A 588 -17.59 -34.93 -22.76
N ASP A 589 -17.32 -35.66 -21.68
CA ASP A 589 -17.90 -36.97 -21.42
C ASP A 589 -19.32 -36.87 -20.79
N LEU A 590 -20.15 -36.03 -21.42
CA LEU A 590 -21.60 -35.96 -21.22
C LEU A 590 -22.20 -37.37 -21.41
N ASP A 591 -21.68 -38.15 -22.36
CA ASP A 591 -22.08 -39.53 -22.58
C ASP A 591 -21.85 -40.42 -21.34
N LYS A 592 -20.72 -40.33 -20.64
CA LYS A 592 -20.50 -41.03 -19.36
C LYS A 592 -21.40 -40.52 -18.22
N ARG A 593 -21.68 -39.22 -18.13
CA ARG A 593 -22.64 -38.68 -17.13
C ARG A 593 -24.05 -39.20 -17.41
N ILE A 594 -24.50 -39.14 -18.66
CA ILE A 594 -25.76 -39.70 -19.16
C ILE A 594 -25.83 -41.22 -18.91
N GLN A 595 -24.75 -41.97 -19.17
CA GLN A 595 -24.68 -43.42 -18.91
C GLN A 595 -24.73 -43.72 -17.41
N THR A 596 -24.03 -42.95 -16.57
CA THR A 596 -24.08 -43.07 -15.11
C THR A 596 -25.50 -42.86 -14.58
N LEU A 597 -26.19 -41.81 -15.04
CA LEU A 597 -27.59 -41.54 -14.65
C LEU A 597 -28.57 -42.60 -15.17
N LYS A 598 -28.45 -43.02 -16.43
CA LYS A 598 -29.25 -44.12 -17.00
C LYS A 598 -29.03 -45.44 -16.24
N LYS A 599 -27.78 -45.73 -15.83
CA LYS A 599 -27.45 -46.89 -15.00
C LYS A 599 -28.07 -46.80 -13.60
N ALA A 600 -27.90 -45.68 -12.89
CA ALA A 600 -28.50 -45.48 -11.57
C ALA A 600 -30.04 -45.60 -11.62
N LYS A 601 -30.68 -45.05 -12.66
CA LYS A 601 -32.12 -45.16 -12.90
C LYS A 601 -32.60 -46.59 -13.20
N LEU A 602 -31.73 -47.46 -13.73
CA LEU A 602 -31.99 -48.91 -13.89
C LEU A 602 -31.78 -49.67 -12.58
N GLU A 603 -30.75 -49.35 -11.79
CA GLU A 603 -30.47 -49.98 -10.49
C GLU A 603 -31.52 -49.64 -9.42
N LEU A 604 -32.23 -48.51 -9.57
CA LEU A 604 -33.40 -48.14 -8.76
C LEU A 604 -34.69 -48.90 -9.10
N ILE A 605 -34.72 -49.72 -10.15
CA ILE A 605 -35.87 -50.58 -10.44
C ILE A 605 -35.79 -51.82 -9.53
N PRO A 606 -36.70 -52.01 -8.56
CA PRO A 606 -36.64 -53.18 -7.68
C PRO A 606 -36.78 -54.47 -8.50
N PRO A 607 -35.99 -55.51 -8.20
CA PRO A 607 -36.03 -56.76 -8.96
C PRO A 607 -37.42 -57.40 -8.81
N LYS A 608 -38.17 -57.46 -9.92
CA LYS A 608 -39.48 -58.12 -9.98
C LYS A 608 -39.36 -59.53 -9.41
N GLU A 609 -40.27 -59.92 -8.53
CA GLU A 609 -40.27 -61.23 -7.87
C GLU A 609 -40.36 -62.37 -8.89
N VAL A 610 -39.20 -62.95 -9.24
CA VAL A 610 -39.13 -64.17 -10.04
C VAL A 610 -39.60 -65.34 -9.17
N LYS A 611 -40.89 -65.68 -9.27
CA LYS A 611 -41.47 -66.87 -8.64
C LYS A 611 -40.73 -68.12 -9.12
N LYS A 612 -39.85 -68.65 -8.27
CA LYS A 612 -39.11 -69.89 -8.52
C LYS A 612 -40.03 -71.11 -8.45
N SER A 613 -40.58 -71.54 -9.59
CA SER A 613 -40.78 -72.97 -9.83
C SER A 613 -39.40 -73.58 -10.07
N GLY A 614 -38.86 -74.30 -9.09
CA GLY A 614 -37.51 -74.83 -9.15
C GLY A 614 -37.43 -76.22 -9.80
N GLU A 615 -36.34 -76.48 -10.50
CA GLU A 615 -35.79 -77.83 -10.63
C GLU A 615 -34.26 -77.77 -10.74
N THR A 616 -33.58 -78.86 -10.40
CA THR A 616 -32.12 -78.89 -10.19
C THR A 616 -31.39 -79.70 -11.26
N ARG A 617 -30.21 -79.22 -11.71
CA ARG A 617 -29.04 -80.07 -12.04
C ARG A 617 -27.75 -79.28 -12.26
N ASN A 618 -26.65 -79.95 -11.89
CA ASN A 618 -25.27 -79.57 -12.22
C ASN A 618 -25.03 -79.58 -13.74
N ILE A 619 -24.07 -78.78 -14.22
CA ILE A 619 -22.78 -79.26 -14.77
C ILE A 619 -21.83 -78.07 -15.02
N GLN A 620 -20.54 -78.36 -15.17
CA GLN A 620 -19.45 -77.39 -15.27
C GLN A 620 -19.21 -76.86 -16.70
N ASP A 621 -18.59 -75.69 -16.75
CA ASP A 621 -17.49 -75.30 -17.66
C ASP A 621 -17.78 -74.72 -19.08
N LYS A 622 -16.80 -73.92 -19.52
CA LYS A 622 -16.49 -73.45 -20.90
C LYS A 622 -17.47 -72.56 -21.68
N ARG A 623 -17.27 -71.24 -21.48
CA ARG A 623 -16.76 -70.27 -22.49
C ARG A 623 -17.29 -70.32 -23.95
N LYS A 624 -17.78 -69.13 -24.38
CA LYS A 624 -17.45 -68.33 -25.60
C LYS A 624 -18.59 -68.00 -26.60
N GLU A 625 -18.74 -66.68 -26.75
CA GLU A 625 -18.95 -65.89 -27.98
C GLU A 625 -20.31 -65.81 -28.71
N LYS A 626 -20.70 -64.53 -28.93
CA LYS A 626 -21.40 -63.94 -30.07
C LYS A 626 -22.84 -64.38 -30.36
N VAL A 627 -23.74 -63.56 -29.80
CA VAL A 627 -24.97 -63.14 -30.50
C VAL A 627 -24.61 -62.44 -31.82
N SER A 628 -25.43 -62.65 -32.84
CA SER A 628 -25.48 -61.81 -34.04
C SER A 628 -26.92 -61.76 -34.54
N LYS A 629 -27.34 -60.59 -35.06
CA LYS A 629 -28.57 -60.38 -35.86
C LYS A 629 -29.90 -60.59 -35.09
N GLU A 630 -31.03 -60.02 -35.46
CA GLU A 630 -31.42 -58.85 -36.28
C GLU A 630 -32.92 -58.61 -36.08
N ASN A 631 -33.43 -57.40 -36.38
CA ASN A 631 -34.75 -57.16 -36.99
C ASN A 631 -36.02 -57.50 -36.15
N ASP A 632 -37.21 -56.96 -36.44
CA ASP A 632 -37.67 -55.85 -37.31
C ASP A 632 -39.04 -55.36 -36.74
N VAL A 633 -39.74 -54.49 -37.50
CA VAL A 633 -41.22 -54.27 -37.46
C VAL A 633 -41.77 -53.40 -36.31
N ASP A 634 -42.66 -52.41 -36.52
CA ASP A 634 -42.95 -51.53 -37.68
C ASP A 634 -43.86 -50.36 -37.23
N LEU A 635 -44.18 -49.43 -38.14
CA LEU A 635 -45.45 -48.70 -38.35
C LEU A 635 -46.42 -48.52 -37.12
N SER A 636 -46.90 -47.32 -36.77
CA SER A 636 -47.20 -46.16 -37.64
C SER A 636 -47.91 -44.99 -36.90
N ASN A 637 -48.11 -43.87 -37.62
CA ASN A 637 -49.28 -42.95 -37.55
C ASN A 637 -49.47 -42.05 -36.28
N LYS A 638 -50.03 -40.82 -36.33
CA LYS A 638 -50.21 -39.79 -37.40
C LYS A 638 -50.80 -38.47 -36.78
N ILE A 639 -51.02 -37.44 -37.62
CA ILE A 639 -52.02 -36.33 -37.49
C ILE A 639 -51.63 -35.05 -36.70
N SER A 640 -51.22 -34.03 -37.48
CA SER A 640 -51.46 -32.56 -37.45
C SER A 640 -51.77 -31.74 -36.18
N LEU A 641 -50.99 -30.65 -36.00
CA LEU A 641 -51.37 -29.21 -36.17
C LEU A 641 -52.87 -28.82 -36.10
N PRO A 642 -53.21 -27.67 -35.47
CA PRO A 642 -53.25 -26.40 -36.23
C PRO A 642 -52.73 -25.14 -35.49
N SER A 643 -52.76 -24.00 -36.20
CA SER A 643 -52.22 -22.68 -35.85
C SER A 643 -53.27 -21.63 -35.46
N SER A 644 -52.85 -20.56 -34.76
CA SER A 644 -53.53 -19.26 -34.81
C SER A 644 -52.56 -18.08 -34.61
N GLN A 645 -52.91 -16.92 -35.17
CA GLN A 645 -52.22 -15.63 -34.99
C GLN A 645 -53.10 -14.69 -34.14
N MET A 646 -52.52 -13.68 -33.49
CA MET A 646 -53.19 -12.39 -33.28
C MET A 646 -52.22 -11.23 -33.05
N THR A 647 -52.72 -9.99 -33.12
CA THR A 647 -51.96 -8.73 -33.12
C THR A 647 -52.77 -7.65 -32.41
N ILE A 648 -52.10 -6.73 -31.68
CA ILE A 648 -52.49 -5.39 -31.17
C ILE A 648 -51.45 -5.04 -30.07
N GLN A 649 -50.67 -3.95 -30.03
CA GLN A 649 -50.84 -2.50 -30.31
C GLN A 649 -51.23 -1.66 -29.07
N MET A 650 -50.24 -1.02 -28.42
CA MET A 650 -50.27 0.20 -27.56
C MET A 650 -48.79 0.69 -27.45
N SER A 651 -48.31 1.93 -27.64
CA SER A 651 -48.74 3.35 -27.46
C SER A 651 -48.08 4.03 -26.24
N LEU A 652 -47.76 5.35 -26.35
CA LEU A 652 -47.12 6.30 -25.37
C LEU A 652 -45.66 6.71 -25.75
N PRO A 653 -45.05 7.82 -25.23
CA PRO A 653 -45.06 9.11 -25.98
C PRO A 653 -43.69 9.84 -26.06
N HIS A 654 -43.68 11.05 -26.67
CA HIS A 654 -42.54 11.99 -26.71
C HIS A 654 -42.09 12.49 -25.32
N PRO A 655 -40.83 12.95 -25.20
CA PRO A 655 -40.65 14.42 -25.09
C PRO A 655 -39.48 15.02 -25.91
N GLU A 656 -39.53 16.33 -26.07
CA GLU A 656 -38.52 17.27 -26.60
C GLU A 656 -38.77 18.63 -25.88
N PRO A 657 -37.88 19.66 -25.92
CA PRO A 657 -36.57 19.74 -26.57
C PRO A 657 -35.44 20.34 -25.69
N SER A 658 -34.34 20.72 -26.34
CA SER A 658 -33.13 21.38 -25.84
C SER A 658 -33.31 22.73 -25.12
N MET A 659 -32.31 23.09 -24.30
CA MET A 659 -31.99 24.48 -23.91
C MET A 659 -30.49 24.73 -24.08
N ASP A 660 -30.13 25.62 -25.01
CA ASP A 660 -28.81 26.24 -25.09
C ASP A 660 -28.63 27.29 -24.00
N SER A 661 -27.40 27.48 -23.52
CA SER A 661 -26.98 28.80 -23.01
C SER A 661 -25.49 29.05 -23.24
N SER A 662 -25.20 29.97 -24.15
CA SER A 662 -23.85 30.46 -24.40
C SER A 662 -23.45 31.47 -23.34
N TYR A 663 -22.16 31.47 -22.95
CA TYR A 663 -21.57 32.60 -22.23
C TYR A 663 -20.38 33.18 -23.01
N SER A 664 -20.34 34.51 -23.05
CA SER A 664 -19.57 35.27 -24.04
C SER A 664 -18.18 35.68 -23.57
N ILE A 665 -17.23 35.63 -24.51
CA ILE A 665 -15.86 36.12 -24.32
C ILE A 665 -15.88 37.65 -24.19
N SER A 666 -15.45 38.17 -23.04
CA SER A 666 -15.18 39.60 -22.86
C SER A 666 -13.67 39.88 -22.90
N LYS A 667 -13.18 40.43 -24.02
CA LYS A 667 -11.80 40.93 -24.12
C LYS A 667 -11.70 42.32 -23.51
N ARG A 668 -10.82 42.50 -22.52
CA ARG A 668 -10.23 43.81 -22.21
C ARG A 668 -8.71 43.71 -22.19
N ALA A 669 -8.10 44.17 -23.28
CA ALA A 669 -6.69 44.54 -23.27
C ALA A 669 -6.56 45.98 -22.77
N THR A 670 -5.60 46.23 -21.89
CA THR A 670 -5.17 47.58 -21.53
C THR A 670 -3.66 47.65 -21.74
N ILE A 671 -3.23 48.44 -22.72
CA ILE A 671 -1.82 48.66 -23.03
C ILE A 671 -1.36 49.89 -22.26
N PHE A 672 -0.26 49.79 -21.52
CA PHE A 672 0.59 50.94 -21.21
C PHE A 672 2.07 50.53 -21.19
N SER A 673 2.89 51.32 -21.88
CA SER A 673 4.34 51.11 -22.04
C SER A 673 5.14 51.72 -20.87
N PRO A 674 6.39 51.27 -20.65
CA PRO A 674 7.18 51.70 -19.51
C PRO A 674 7.73 53.13 -19.68
N ASN A 675 8.09 53.76 -18.56
CA ASN A 675 8.97 54.90 -18.52
C ASN A 675 10.09 54.66 -17.50
N ALA A 676 11.33 54.96 -17.89
CA ALA A 676 12.50 54.89 -17.03
C ALA A 676 12.95 56.31 -16.65
N SER A 677 13.45 56.49 -15.42
CA SER A 677 14.09 57.74 -14.99
C SER A 677 15.41 57.46 -14.28
N LYS A 678 16.48 58.10 -14.76
CA LYS A 678 17.80 58.14 -14.11
C LYS A 678 17.93 59.43 -13.29
N GLY A 679 18.64 59.36 -12.18
CA GLY A 679 19.13 60.49 -11.37
C GLY A 679 19.64 59.92 -10.04
N MET A 680 20.91 60.04 -9.65
CA MET A 680 21.67 61.26 -9.29
C MET A 680 21.08 62.00 -8.07
N SER A 681 21.85 62.38 -7.04
CA SER A 681 23.27 62.10 -6.74
C SER A 681 23.68 62.68 -5.37
N GLN A 682 24.71 62.10 -4.71
CA GLN A 682 25.60 62.79 -3.74
C GLN A 682 24.92 63.24 -2.40
N THR A 683 25.59 63.58 -1.28
CA THR A 683 27.03 63.66 -0.88
C THR A 683 27.15 63.65 0.67
N ASN A 684 28.31 63.22 1.22
CA ASN A 684 28.86 63.61 2.55
C ASN A 684 28.01 63.22 3.80
N SER A 685 28.45 63.22 5.08
CA SER A 685 29.74 62.97 5.78
C SER A 685 29.36 62.69 7.28
N THR A 686 30.20 62.48 8.31
CA THR A 686 31.64 62.76 8.59
C THR A 686 32.18 61.83 9.73
N GLU A 687 33.28 62.23 10.36
CA GLU A 687 33.95 61.75 11.60
C GLU A 687 33.05 61.67 12.86
N THR A 688 33.40 61.03 14.00
CA THR A 688 34.66 61.12 14.80
C THR A 688 35.08 59.88 15.61
N LYS A 689 36.33 59.92 16.10
CA LYS A 689 36.95 58.98 17.05
C LYS A 689 36.63 59.36 18.51
N THR A 690 36.61 58.37 19.43
CA THR A 690 37.43 58.37 20.67
C THR A 690 37.38 57.03 21.43
N SER A 691 38.47 56.73 22.15
CA SER A 691 38.55 55.77 23.28
C SER A 691 38.98 56.59 24.53
N PRO A 692 38.91 56.10 25.81
CA PRO A 692 39.68 54.92 26.25
C PRO A 692 39.04 54.05 27.38
N THR A 693 39.76 52.97 27.72
CA THR A 693 39.60 52.06 28.88
C THR A 693 39.93 52.75 30.22
N PRO A 694 39.58 52.17 31.40
CA PRO A 694 40.51 51.25 32.08
C PRO A 694 39.94 50.18 33.06
N HIS A 695 40.71 49.10 33.26
CA HIS A 695 40.79 48.20 34.44
C HIS A 695 39.52 47.47 34.97
N ALA A 696 39.53 46.21 35.41
CA ALA A 696 40.58 45.16 35.52
C ALA A 696 39.92 43.78 35.21
N LYS A 697 40.26 42.57 35.72
CA LYS A 697 41.23 42.05 36.72
C LYS A 697 41.50 40.56 36.38
N LYS A 698 42.47 39.89 37.03
CA LYS A 698 42.75 38.43 36.87
C LYS A 698 42.62 37.67 38.19
N PRO A 699 42.19 36.39 38.17
CA PRO A 699 42.68 35.33 39.05
C PRO A 699 43.80 34.51 38.36
N LYS A 700 44.54 33.72 39.16
CA LYS A 700 45.54 32.74 38.66
C LYS A 700 44.90 31.35 38.57
N GLY A 701 45.37 30.51 37.64
CA GLY A 701 44.98 29.09 37.58
C GLY A 701 45.94 28.17 38.34
N HIS A 702 45.51 26.93 38.54
CA HIS A 702 46.38 25.81 38.91
C HIS A 702 46.32 24.73 37.81
N LYS A 703 47.48 24.16 37.46
CA LYS A 703 47.58 22.89 36.74
C LYS A 703 47.68 21.75 37.76
N PHE A 704 47.12 20.59 37.45
CA PHE A 704 47.82 19.32 37.59
C PHE A 704 47.34 18.34 36.51
N SER A 705 48.29 17.53 36.00
CA SER A 705 48.11 16.33 35.14
C SER A 705 46.95 16.30 34.12
N ARG A 706 47.27 16.67 32.88
CA ARG A 706 46.96 15.89 31.68
C ARG A 706 48.25 15.75 30.88
#